data_AF-A0A1E5VC51-F1
#
_entry.id   AF-A0A1E5VC51-F1
#
_cell.length_a   1.000
_cell.length_b   1.000
_cell.length_c   1.000
_cell.angle_alpha   90.00
_cell.angle_beta   90.00
_cell.angle_gamma   90.00
#
_symmetry.space_group_name_H-M   'P 1'
#
loop_
_entity.id
_entity.type
_entity.pdbx_description
1 polymer ?
#
loop_
_entity_poly.entity_id
_entity_poly.type
_entity_poly.pdbx_seq_one_letter_code
_entity_poly.pdbx_strand_id
1 'polypeptide(L)'
;MASAVASFSARCSSTTAPRAVAAAGPHTLGFPRHFRPSTGGAPRSSLRVVASSSKVDPVEERAPVAPVTVTDVPVPADAFPPGPSLEPQPQVSTGTWKWRGYNIRYQYAGTSGPALVLVHGFGANSDHWRKNIPVLAMANRVYAIDLIGYGYSDKPNPREIGENFYTFETWGEQLNTFCAEVVKSEAFFICNSIGESVERHISNVEMLDAQLGIRLVGLQAAVMEPQKCKGIVLLDISLRMLHIKKQPWFGKPFIKSFQSLLRNTIVGKLFFNAVATPESVKNILCQCYHDTSAVTDELVQIILQPGLDPGAVDVFLEFICYSGGPLPEELLPLVKCPVLVAWGEKDPWEPVELGRAYASFDAVEDFVVLPDVGHCPQDEAPELVNPLVGSFVQRHISDGGFAKGSIDLGGLEVRQVTTFAKVWSTTQGGQDGVGATFFKPSPVPAGFSVLGHYAQPNNRPLFGHVLVGRDTSGTGALLAAPVDYTLVWSSPDGAGHFWLPTAPEGYKAVGAVVTATSDKPSPDEVRCVRADFTDACEAEESVLSSDKDGFSAATLRPAVRGIDARGVHAGTFLAQSSATSANASTLACLKNNSGSYTNSMPDLAQVNSLLAAYAPHVYLHPNEPYLPSSVTWFFENGALLYQKGSQAPTPVAADGTNLPQGGGNDGGYWLDLPVDNNQREKVKKGDLGSAKVYVQAKPMLGGTMTDLAVWIFYPFNGPARAKVGLLTIPLGKIGEHVGDWEHVTLRVSNFSGELLRMYFSQHSAGAWVEASQLEYLAGDGGGGNSRPVAYASLHGHALYPKAGLVLQGDARLGVGIRNDSARGSRLDTGGPGRCEVVSAEYLGVAEPAWVGFEREWGPREEYDIGREINRVARILPRSARERLTKLVEKVLVGEGPTGPKMHGNWRNDEREA
;
A
#
# COMPACT_ATOMS: atom_id res chain seq x y z
N MET A 1 37.30 29.22 -50.09
CA MET A 1 37.34 29.25 -51.57
C MET A 1 36.53 28.08 -52.10
N ALA A 2 35.85 28.31 -53.21
CA ALA A 2 34.89 27.43 -53.88
C ALA A 2 35.49 26.15 -54.49
N SER A 3 34.59 25.23 -54.86
CA SER A 3 34.70 24.17 -55.89
C SER A 3 35.73 23.06 -55.66
N ALA A 4 35.61 21.85 -56.22
CA ALA A 4 34.57 20.98 -56.76
C ALA A 4 35.35 19.77 -57.37
N VAL A 5 34.63 18.69 -57.71
CA VAL A 5 35.03 17.55 -58.59
C VAL A 5 35.72 16.37 -57.87
N ALA A 6 34.97 15.31 -57.49
CA ALA A 6 34.62 14.07 -58.23
C ALA A 6 35.79 13.04 -58.26
N SER A 7 35.67 11.72 -58.18
CA SER A 7 34.59 10.72 -58.28
C SER A 7 35.19 9.35 -57.93
N PHE A 8 34.44 8.40 -57.36
CA PHE A 8 34.29 7.03 -57.92
C PHE A 8 33.08 6.31 -57.31
N SER A 9 32.51 5.42 -58.12
CA SER A 9 31.15 4.88 -58.13
C SER A 9 31.04 3.46 -57.56
N ALA A 10 29.88 3.12 -56.99
CA ALA A 10 29.13 1.89 -57.32
C ALA A 10 27.68 1.93 -56.74
N ARG A 11 26.68 2.00 -57.62
CA ARG A 11 25.27 1.59 -57.41
C ARG A 11 24.72 1.03 -58.73
N CYS A 12 23.88 0.00 -58.62
CA CYS A 12 22.88 -0.44 -59.62
C CYS A 12 21.55 -0.59 -58.84
N SER A 13 20.52 0.26 -59.03
CA SER A 13 19.43 0.29 -60.05
C SER A 13 18.43 -0.88 -59.88
N SER A 14 17.13 -0.76 -59.50
CA SER A 14 15.96 0.09 -59.81
C SER A 14 15.06 -0.39 -60.98
N THR A 15 13.73 -0.51 -60.68
CA THR A 15 12.51 -0.36 -61.55
C THR A 15 12.29 -1.42 -62.68
N THR A 16 11.10 -1.85 -63.14
CA THR A 16 9.76 -1.26 -63.39
C THR A 16 8.80 -2.38 -63.94
N ALA A 17 7.47 -2.25 -63.86
CA ALA A 17 6.46 -3.00 -64.69
C ALA A 17 6.24 -2.29 -66.06
N PRO A 18 5.37 -2.68 -67.07
CA PRO A 18 4.25 -3.66 -67.14
C PRO A 18 4.01 -4.39 -68.53
N ARG A 19 2.82 -5.03 -68.72
CA ARG A 19 1.97 -5.26 -69.95
C ARG A 19 1.71 -6.69 -70.50
N ALA A 20 0.52 -6.83 -71.12
CA ALA A 20 -0.36 -8.00 -71.37
C ALA A 20 -0.29 -8.68 -72.76
N VAL A 21 -0.85 -9.90 -72.93
CA VAL A 21 -1.44 -10.49 -74.18
C VAL A 21 -2.56 -11.50 -73.83
N ALA A 22 -3.51 -11.72 -74.77
CA ALA A 22 -4.87 -12.28 -74.63
C ALA A 22 -5.12 -13.69 -75.26
N ALA A 23 -6.30 -14.24 -74.92
CA ALA A 23 -7.29 -15.04 -75.70
C ALA A 23 -7.11 -16.55 -76.05
N ALA A 24 -8.08 -17.39 -75.63
CA ALA A 24 -9.08 -18.12 -76.46
C ALA A 24 -9.63 -19.44 -75.79
N GLY A 25 -10.96 -19.67 -75.82
CA GLY A 25 -11.71 -20.87 -75.34
C GLY A 25 -11.72 -22.06 -76.34
N PRO A 26 -12.75 -22.96 -76.44
CA PRO A 26 -14.18 -22.94 -75.99
C PRO A 26 -14.64 -24.26 -75.28
N HIS A 27 -15.84 -24.48 -74.69
CA HIS A 27 -17.23 -24.62 -75.22
C HIS A 27 -18.20 -24.85 -74.00
N THR A 28 -19.27 -24.06 -73.75
CA THR A 28 -20.72 -24.23 -74.13
C THR A 28 -21.37 -25.59 -73.76
N LEU A 29 -22.61 -25.78 -73.29
CA LEU A 29 -23.81 -25.01 -72.87
C LEU A 29 -24.88 -26.10 -72.54
N GLY A 30 -25.89 -25.82 -71.69
CA GLY A 30 -27.21 -26.50 -71.82
C GLY A 30 -28.03 -26.85 -70.57
N PHE A 31 -28.76 -25.86 -70.02
CA PHE A 31 -30.14 -26.04 -69.50
C PHE A 31 -31.10 -26.37 -70.69
N PRO A 32 -32.37 -26.86 -70.57
CA PRO A 32 -33.41 -26.19 -69.76
C PRO A 32 -34.74 -26.93 -69.35
N ARG A 33 -35.48 -26.26 -68.43
CA ARG A 33 -36.97 -25.98 -68.38
C ARG A 33 -37.98 -27.09 -68.06
N HIS A 34 -38.73 -26.97 -66.94
CA HIS A 34 -40.08 -26.33 -66.73
C HIS A 34 -41.24 -27.36 -66.80
N PHE A 35 -42.40 -27.30 -66.13
CA PHE A 35 -43.34 -26.19 -65.85
C PHE A 35 -44.41 -26.62 -64.79
N ARG A 36 -44.68 -25.76 -63.76
CA ARG A 36 -45.98 -25.39 -63.07
C ARG A 36 -46.88 -26.42 -62.32
N PRO A 37 -47.93 -26.00 -61.53
CA PRO A 37 -48.15 -24.76 -60.71
C PRO A 37 -48.90 -24.91 -59.33
N SER A 38 -48.98 -23.78 -58.60
CA SER A 38 -50.09 -23.23 -57.71
C SER A 38 -50.42 -23.88 -56.34
N THR A 39 -50.77 -23.19 -55.22
CA THR A 39 -51.10 -21.77 -54.89
C THR A 39 -51.29 -21.54 -53.37
N GLY A 40 -51.11 -20.28 -52.92
CA GLY A 40 -51.67 -19.63 -51.70
C GLY A 40 -50.64 -19.42 -50.57
N GLY A 41 -50.16 -18.23 -50.17
CA GLY A 41 -50.73 -16.87 -49.98
C GLY A 41 -50.80 -16.62 -48.46
N ALA A 42 -50.23 -15.62 -47.79
CA ALA A 42 -49.58 -14.33 -48.10
C ALA A 42 -48.74 -13.87 -46.86
N PRO A 43 -48.14 -12.66 -46.79
CA PRO A 43 -46.91 -12.30 -47.47
C PRO A 43 -45.78 -11.78 -46.54
N ARG A 44 -44.54 -11.93 -47.03
CA ARG A 44 -43.33 -11.16 -46.68
C ARG A 44 -43.49 -9.69 -47.16
N SER A 45 -42.72 -8.67 -46.77
CA SER A 45 -41.25 -8.62 -46.89
C SER A 45 -40.65 -7.31 -46.36
N SER A 46 -39.36 -7.46 -46.05
CA SER A 46 -38.28 -6.52 -45.81
C SER A 46 -38.08 -5.32 -46.77
N LEU A 47 -37.53 -4.26 -46.17
CA LEU A 47 -36.48 -3.33 -46.64
C LEU A 47 -36.62 -2.61 -48.00
N ARG A 48 -36.70 -1.27 -47.91
CA ARG A 48 -35.92 -0.35 -48.74
C ARG A 48 -35.59 0.93 -47.97
N VAL A 49 -34.32 1.31 -48.03
CA VAL A 49 -33.76 2.59 -47.58
C VAL A 49 -33.97 3.63 -48.68
N VAL A 50 -34.65 4.75 -48.36
CA VAL A 50 -34.42 6.09 -48.93
C VAL A 50 -34.82 7.14 -47.87
N ALA A 51 -34.01 8.20 -47.77
CA ALA A 51 -34.06 9.31 -46.84
C ALA A 51 -35.24 10.29 -47.02
N SER A 52 -35.68 10.94 -45.92
CA SER A 52 -35.65 12.41 -45.75
C SER A 52 -36.33 12.89 -44.45
N SER A 53 -35.56 13.67 -43.67
CA SER A 53 -35.90 14.85 -42.86
C SER A 53 -37.10 14.86 -41.88
N SER A 54 -36.77 15.03 -40.60
CA SER A 54 -37.50 15.94 -39.70
C SER A 54 -36.53 16.61 -38.71
N LYS A 55 -36.25 17.88 -39.01
CA LYS A 55 -35.78 19.02 -38.19
C LYS A 55 -35.18 18.73 -36.80
N VAL A 56 -33.89 19.03 -36.69
CA VAL A 56 -33.17 19.34 -35.44
C VAL A 56 -33.04 20.86 -35.41
N ASP A 57 -33.52 21.50 -34.35
CA ASP A 57 -33.33 22.94 -34.13
C ASP A 57 -31.85 23.24 -33.77
N PRO A 58 -31.29 24.37 -34.23
CA PRO A 58 -29.89 24.70 -34.02
C PRO A 58 -29.62 25.07 -32.55
N VAL A 59 -28.60 24.46 -31.96
CA VAL A 59 -28.00 24.94 -30.71
C VAL A 59 -27.26 26.23 -31.04
N GLU A 60 -27.83 27.36 -30.61
CA GLU A 60 -27.17 28.67 -30.64
C GLU A 60 -25.88 28.63 -29.81
N GLU A 61 -24.81 29.06 -30.47
CA GLU A 61 -23.55 29.46 -29.86
C GLU A 61 -23.80 30.65 -28.92
N ARG A 62 -23.90 30.39 -27.60
CA ARG A 62 -23.92 31.46 -26.59
C ARG A 62 -22.49 31.90 -26.30
N ALA A 63 -22.25 33.20 -26.51
CA ALA A 63 -21.06 33.95 -26.15
C ALA A 63 -20.55 33.66 -24.72
N PRO A 64 -19.24 33.82 -24.46
CA PRO A 64 -18.67 33.62 -23.13
C PRO A 64 -19.34 34.56 -22.11
N VAL A 65 -19.94 33.96 -21.08
CA VAL A 65 -20.45 34.68 -19.91
C VAL A 65 -19.25 35.12 -19.08
N ALA A 66 -19.11 36.43 -18.87
CA ALA A 66 -18.10 37.03 -18.02
C ALA A 66 -18.16 36.47 -16.58
N PRO A 67 -17.02 36.39 -15.87
CA PRO A 67 -17.00 35.93 -14.48
C PRO A 67 -17.92 36.82 -13.63
N VAL A 68 -18.90 36.19 -12.97
CA VAL A 68 -19.72 36.84 -11.95
C VAL A 68 -18.82 37.03 -10.73
N THR A 69 -18.44 38.28 -10.48
CA THR A 69 -17.89 38.71 -9.20
C THR A 69 -18.92 38.42 -8.11
N VAL A 70 -18.63 37.46 -7.24
CA VAL A 70 -19.36 37.31 -5.97
C VAL A 70 -19.06 38.56 -5.15
N THR A 71 -20.03 39.46 -5.08
CA THR A 71 -20.00 40.62 -4.22
C THR A 71 -20.04 40.15 -2.76
N ASP A 72 -19.06 40.60 -1.98
CA ASP A 72 -18.96 40.45 -0.54
C ASP A 72 -20.29 40.76 0.17
N VAL A 73 -20.89 39.73 0.76
CA VAL A 73 -21.84 39.92 1.86
C VAL A 73 -21.04 39.66 3.14
N PRO A 74 -20.83 40.67 4.02
CA PRO A 74 -20.12 40.44 5.26
C PRO A 74 -21.02 39.63 6.20
N VAL A 75 -20.67 38.36 6.40
CA VAL A 75 -21.22 37.52 7.47
C VAL A 75 -20.51 37.93 8.78
N PRO A 76 -21.22 38.19 9.88
CA PRO A 76 -20.60 38.55 11.16
C PRO A 76 -19.65 37.45 11.64
N ALA A 77 -18.46 37.85 12.12
CA ALA A 77 -17.34 36.97 12.47
C ALA A 77 -17.57 36.05 13.70
N ASP A 78 -18.76 36.07 14.32
CA ASP A 78 -18.99 35.44 15.63
C ASP A 78 -19.99 34.25 15.60
N ALA A 79 -20.22 33.62 14.44
CA ALA A 79 -21.24 32.56 14.29
C ALA A 79 -20.71 31.15 13.93
N PHE A 80 -19.44 30.85 14.21
CA PHE A 80 -18.92 29.48 14.17
C PHE A 80 -18.28 29.13 15.52
N PRO A 81 -18.71 28.05 16.21
CA PRO A 81 -17.91 27.51 17.30
C PRO A 81 -16.54 27.13 16.73
N PRO A 82 -15.42 27.45 17.41
CA PRO A 82 -14.11 27.09 16.92
C PRO A 82 -14.06 25.57 16.70
N GLY A 83 -13.73 25.17 15.48
CA GLY A 83 -13.45 23.76 15.16
C GLY A 83 -12.36 23.21 16.08
N PRO A 84 -12.22 21.88 16.18
CA PRO A 84 -11.19 21.27 17.01
C PRO A 84 -9.82 21.84 16.59
N SER A 85 -9.14 22.47 17.52
CA SER A 85 -7.78 22.95 17.35
C SER A 85 -6.89 21.78 16.94
N LEU A 86 -6.28 21.86 15.76
CA LEU A 86 -5.15 21.02 15.35
C LEU A 86 -4.18 20.96 16.54
N GLU A 87 -3.80 19.75 16.99
CA GLU A 87 -2.73 19.66 17.98
C GLU A 87 -1.50 20.40 17.43
N PRO A 88 -0.82 21.21 18.25
CA PRO A 88 0.30 22.01 17.78
C PRO A 88 1.42 21.06 17.33
N GLN A 89 1.77 21.14 16.05
CA GLN A 89 2.96 20.51 15.48
C GLN A 89 4.18 20.78 16.38
N PRO A 90 5.07 19.78 16.62
CA PRO A 90 6.26 19.99 17.42
C PRO A 90 7.04 21.21 16.94
N GLN A 91 7.29 22.17 17.84
CA GLN A 91 7.95 23.42 17.48
C GLN A 91 9.40 23.15 17.07
N VAL A 92 9.74 23.48 15.81
CA VAL A 92 11.11 23.38 15.31
C VAL A 92 11.97 24.49 15.90
N SER A 93 13.08 24.11 16.53
CA SER A 93 14.04 25.02 17.12
C SER A 93 15.35 25.01 16.33
N THR A 94 16.05 26.14 16.29
CA THR A 94 17.40 26.24 15.70
C THR A 94 18.43 26.32 16.81
N GLY A 95 19.52 25.57 16.66
CA GLY A 95 20.68 25.59 17.54
C GLY A 95 21.97 25.87 16.77
N THR A 96 23.02 26.18 17.54
CA THR A 96 24.38 26.35 17.02
C THR A 96 25.33 25.56 17.88
N TRP A 97 26.19 24.76 17.25
CA TRP A 97 27.19 23.92 17.88
C TRP A 97 28.60 24.33 17.43
N LYS A 98 29.56 24.34 18.36
CA LYS A 98 30.95 24.66 18.04
C LYS A 98 31.73 23.40 17.70
N TRP A 99 32.03 23.20 16.42
CA TRP A 99 32.86 22.09 15.95
C TRP A 99 34.21 22.60 15.47
N ARG A 100 35.31 22.16 16.12
CA ARG A 100 36.68 22.61 15.82
C ARG A 100 36.86 24.15 15.84
N GLY A 101 36.04 24.83 16.65
CA GLY A 101 36.02 26.30 16.74
C GLY A 101 35.09 27.00 15.76
N TYR A 102 34.53 26.28 14.78
CA TYR A 102 33.55 26.79 13.82
C TYR A 102 32.12 26.64 14.34
N ASN A 103 31.27 27.62 14.03
CA ASN A 103 29.85 27.59 14.35
C ASN A 103 29.09 26.78 13.30
N ILE A 104 28.44 25.71 13.74
CA ILE A 104 27.65 24.82 12.91
C ILE A 104 26.18 24.99 13.29
N ARG A 105 25.35 25.37 12.32
CA ARG A 105 23.91 25.48 12.53
C ARG A 105 23.26 24.09 12.42
N TYR A 106 22.24 23.87 13.23
CA TYR A 106 21.34 22.73 13.07
C TYR A 106 19.93 23.10 13.55
N GLN A 107 18.92 22.43 13.01
CA GLN A 107 17.55 22.48 13.49
C GLN A 107 17.20 21.20 14.23
N TYR A 108 16.30 21.27 15.19
CA TYR A 108 15.85 20.09 15.93
C TYR A 108 14.40 20.21 16.40
N ALA A 109 13.73 19.07 16.50
CA ALA A 109 12.38 18.92 17.04
C ALA A 109 12.18 17.51 17.60
N GLY A 110 11.20 17.36 18.50
CA GLY A 110 10.88 16.09 19.16
C GLY A 110 11.72 15.83 20.42
N THR A 111 11.13 15.15 21.39
CA THR A 111 11.71 14.96 22.74
C THR A 111 11.91 13.50 23.13
N SER A 112 11.35 12.56 22.37
CA SER A 112 11.38 11.12 22.66
C SER A 112 11.52 10.31 21.37
N GLY A 113 11.83 9.01 21.51
CA GLY A 113 12.07 8.13 20.38
C GLY A 113 13.52 8.13 19.87
N PRO A 114 13.80 7.39 18.78
CA PRO A 114 15.13 7.27 18.20
C PRO A 114 15.60 8.59 17.60
N ALA A 115 16.91 8.76 17.46
CA ALA A 115 17.48 9.93 16.83
C ALA A 115 17.54 9.77 15.31
N LEU A 116 17.08 10.79 14.58
CA LEU A 116 17.29 10.92 13.13
C LEU A 116 18.16 12.14 12.89
N VAL A 117 19.21 11.97 12.08
CA VAL A 117 20.03 13.07 11.57
C VAL A 117 19.78 13.21 10.07
N LEU A 118 19.16 14.33 9.69
CA LEU A 118 18.86 14.70 8.32
C LEU A 118 20.04 15.47 7.75
N VAL A 119 20.60 14.97 6.64
CA VAL A 119 21.78 15.52 5.98
C VAL A 119 21.36 16.01 4.60
N HIS A 120 21.52 17.32 4.38
CA HIS A 120 21.15 17.99 3.14
C HIS A 120 22.14 17.69 2.00
N GLY A 121 21.73 18.02 0.77
CA GLY A 121 22.52 17.91 -0.45
C GLY A 121 23.41 19.10 -0.79
N PHE A 122 24.12 19.07 -1.92
CA PHE A 122 25.01 20.16 -2.32
C PHE A 122 24.25 21.44 -2.66
N GLY A 123 24.67 22.57 -2.09
CA GLY A 123 23.98 23.85 -2.28
C GLY A 123 22.68 24.00 -1.48
N ALA A 124 22.28 22.96 -0.74
CA ALA A 124 21.15 22.99 0.17
C ALA A 124 21.58 23.34 1.62
N ASN A 125 20.61 23.29 2.54
CA ASN A 125 20.81 23.44 3.97
C ASN A 125 19.70 22.71 4.75
N SER A 126 19.73 22.77 6.08
CA SER A 126 18.78 22.11 6.99
C SER A 126 17.33 22.50 6.72
N ASP A 127 17.06 23.73 6.26
CA ASP A 127 15.70 24.23 6.00
C ASP A 127 15.06 23.53 4.78
N HIS A 128 15.84 22.82 3.95
CA HIS A 128 15.30 21.96 2.89
C HIS A 128 14.46 20.79 3.43
N TRP A 129 14.63 20.46 4.72
CA TRP A 129 13.84 19.44 5.43
C TRP A 129 12.61 20.01 6.16
N ARG A 130 12.20 21.26 5.90
CA ARG A 130 11.08 21.93 6.61
C ARG A 130 9.77 21.16 6.59
N LYS A 131 9.51 20.37 5.53
CA LYS A 131 8.30 19.53 5.39
C LYS A 131 8.39 18.17 6.12
N ASN A 132 9.59 17.78 6.56
CA ASN A 132 9.87 16.47 7.15
C ASN A 132 10.07 16.56 8.66
N ILE A 133 10.78 17.59 9.15
CA ILE A 133 11.13 17.74 10.58
C ILE A 133 9.89 17.67 11.49
N PRO A 134 8.80 18.45 11.25
CA PRO A 134 7.64 18.44 12.16
C PRO A 134 6.92 17.09 12.21
N VAL A 135 6.78 16.42 11.06
CA VAL A 135 6.09 15.12 10.91
C VAL A 135 6.91 14.01 11.57
N LEU A 136 8.21 13.93 11.26
CA LEU A 136 9.09 12.91 11.84
C LEU A 136 9.30 13.11 13.34
N ALA A 137 9.25 14.36 13.82
CA ALA A 137 9.42 14.69 15.24
C ALA A 137 8.24 14.28 16.13
N MET A 138 7.10 13.88 15.55
CA MET A 138 5.97 13.36 16.32
C MET A 138 6.32 12.06 17.06
N ALA A 139 7.19 11.24 16.48
CA ALA A 139 7.57 9.93 17.03
C ALA A 139 9.08 9.81 17.36
N ASN A 140 9.87 10.83 17.03
CA ASN A 140 11.33 10.73 17.06
C ASN A 140 12.02 12.04 17.48
N ARG A 141 13.32 11.95 17.82
CA ARG A 141 14.19 13.12 17.99
C ARG A 141 14.88 13.43 16.67
N VAL A 142 14.47 14.49 16.01
CA VAL A 142 14.93 14.84 14.67
C VAL A 142 15.92 15.99 14.74
N TYR A 143 17.04 15.86 14.04
CA TYR A 143 18.09 16.88 13.92
C TYR A 143 18.42 17.06 12.43
N ALA A 144 18.36 18.28 11.89
CA ALA A 144 18.82 18.60 10.54
C ALA A 144 20.05 19.50 10.64
N ILE A 145 21.19 19.07 10.09
CA ILE A 145 22.48 19.76 10.26
C ILE A 145 22.91 20.50 9.00
N ASP A 146 23.42 21.72 9.14
CA ASP A 146 24.14 22.45 8.08
C ASP A 146 25.60 22.00 8.07
N LEU A 147 26.03 21.29 7.03
CA LEU A 147 27.43 20.85 6.91
C LEU A 147 28.39 22.05 6.87
N ILE A 148 29.64 21.87 7.33
CA ILE A 148 30.64 22.95 7.26
C ILE A 148 30.79 23.41 5.81
N GLY A 149 30.73 24.73 5.58
CA GLY A 149 30.72 25.32 4.24
C GLY A 149 29.33 25.52 3.60
N TYR A 150 28.26 25.04 4.22
CA TYR A 150 26.89 25.11 3.70
C TYR A 150 25.92 25.77 4.68
N GLY A 151 24.74 26.15 4.17
CA GLY A 151 23.70 26.79 4.98
C GLY A 151 24.24 27.97 5.76
N TYR A 152 23.81 28.13 7.01
CA TYR A 152 24.32 29.18 7.88
C TYR A 152 25.45 28.71 8.81
N SER A 153 26.08 27.57 8.50
CA SER A 153 27.35 27.18 9.14
C SER A 153 28.50 28.04 8.61
N ASP A 154 29.57 28.13 9.41
CA ASP A 154 30.78 28.85 9.03
C ASP A 154 31.36 28.31 7.71
N LYS A 155 31.93 29.22 6.90
CA LYS A 155 32.47 28.93 5.56
C LYS A 155 33.96 29.29 5.50
N PRO A 156 34.84 28.55 6.21
CA PRO A 156 36.26 28.88 6.25
C PRO A 156 36.88 28.84 4.85
N ASN A 157 37.73 29.81 4.55
CA ASN A 157 38.36 29.96 3.24
C ASN A 157 39.26 28.74 2.94
N PRO A 158 38.97 27.96 1.88
CA PRO A 158 39.78 26.79 1.51
C PRO A 158 41.27 27.09 1.35
N ARG A 159 41.62 28.33 0.95
CA ARG A 159 43.01 28.75 0.71
C ARG A 159 43.80 29.01 2.00
N GLU A 160 43.12 29.24 3.12
CA GLU A 160 43.74 29.58 4.41
C GLU A 160 43.87 28.37 5.34
N ILE A 161 42.96 27.40 5.21
CA ILE A 161 42.87 26.21 6.09
C ILE A 161 43.70 25.00 5.60
N GLY A 162 44.23 25.05 4.37
CA GLY A 162 45.04 24.01 3.76
C GLY A 162 44.28 23.13 2.75
N GLU A 163 45.03 22.44 1.87
CA GLU A 163 44.44 21.52 0.90
C GLU A 163 43.75 20.34 1.61
N ASN A 164 42.62 19.87 1.07
CA ASN A 164 41.83 18.72 1.55
C ASN A 164 41.00 18.91 2.84
N PHE A 165 40.58 20.13 3.17
CA PHE A 165 39.64 20.35 4.28
C PHE A 165 38.20 19.93 3.93
N TYR A 166 37.69 20.29 2.74
CA TYR A 166 36.33 19.95 2.31
C TYR A 166 36.30 18.58 1.62
N THR A 167 36.33 17.51 2.43
CA THR A 167 36.33 16.11 1.97
C THR A 167 35.20 15.30 2.59
N PHE A 168 34.86 14.16 1.98
CA PHE A 168 33.85 13.24 2.52
C PHE A 168 34.23 12.74 3.91
N GLU A 169 35.51 12.52 4.17
CA GLU A 169 36.04 12.13 5.47
C GLU A 169 35.84 13.22 6.51
N THR A 170 36.04 14.50 6.15
CA THR A 170 35.84 15.62 7.07
C THR A 170 34.38 15.84 7.41
N TRP A 171 33.47 15.76 6.44
CA TRP A 171 32.03 15.82 6.74
C TRP A 171 31.54 14.56 7.47
N GLY A 172 32.10 13.39 7.18
CA GLY A 172 31.81 12.16 7.92
C GLY A 172 32.22 12.27 9.38
N GLU A 173 33.40 12.83 9.65
CA GLU A 173 33.86 13.16 11.00
C GLU A 173 32.95 14.19 11.68
N GLN A 174 32.54 15.23 10.95
CA GLN A 174 31.60 16.25 11.47
C GLN A 174 30.30 15.59 11.94
N LEU A 175 29.72 14.72 11.12
CA LEU A 175 28.48 14.01 11.43
C LEU A 175 28.64 13.09 12.65
N ASN A 176 29.74 12.33 12.71
CA ASN A 176 30.02 11.44 13.84
C ASN A 176 30.31 12.20 15.15
N THR A 177 30.93 13.38 15.06
CA THR A 177 31.18 14.24 16.22
C THR A 177 29.88 14.90 16.68
N PHE A 178 29.03 15.34 15.75
CA PHE A 178 27.70 15.87 16.04
C PHE A 178 26.84 14.85 16.79
N CYS A 179 26.88 13.58 16.36
CA CYS A 179 26.20 12.50 17.05
C CYS A 179 26.70 12.32 18.49
N ALA A 180 28.02 12.43 18.72
CA ALA A 180 28.62 12.27 20.03
C ALA A 180 28.33 13.45 20.98
N GLU A 181 28.43 14.69 20.50
CA GLU A 181 28.38 15.89 21.34
C GLU A 181 26.96 16.46 21.50
N VAL A 182 26.17 16.44 20.43
CA VAL A 182 24.83 17.08 20.38
C VAL A 182 23.72 16.05 20.54
N VAL A 183 23.69 15.02 19.67
CA VAL A 183 22.62 14.02 19.66
C VAL A 183 22.70 13.11 20.89
N LYS A 184 23.92 12.80 21.35
CA LYS A 184 24.26 11.97 22.52
C LYS A 184 23.63 10.57 22.48
N SER A 185 23.43 10.04 21.28
CA SER A 185 22.97 8.67 21.05
C SER A 185 23.40 8.23 19.65
N GLU A 186 23.29 6.93 19.40
CA GLU A 186 23.27 6.40 18.03
C GLU A 186 22.07 6.98 17.27
N ALA A 187 22.19 7.10 15.94
CA ALA A 187 21.17 7.74 15.11
C ALA A 187 21.00 7.05 13.75
N PHE A 188 19.85 7.28 13.13
CA PHE A 188 19.60 6.99 11.72
C PHE A 188 20.01 8.19 10.87
N PHE A 189 20.66 7.95 9.74
CA PHE A 189 21.07 9.01 8.81
C PHE A 189 20.14 9.05 7.61
N ILE A 190 19.50 10.19 7.36
CA ILE A 190 18.60 10.40 6.23
C ILE A 190 19.27 11.41 5.30
N CYS A 191 19.67 10.98 4.11
CA CYS A 191 20.54 11.76 3.24
C CYS A 191 19.88 12.07 1.89
N ASN A 192 19.91 13.36 1.51
CA ASN A 192 19.47 13.85 0.19
C ASN A 192 20.64 14.53 -0.57
N SER A 193 20.48 14.76 -1.88
CA SER A 193 21.32 15.59 -2.75
C SER A 193 20.48 16.68 -3.40
N ILE A 194 21.14 17.81 -3.59
CA ILE A 194 20.92 18.77 -4.65
C ILE A 194 22.23 18.72 -5.47
N GLY A 195 22.18 18.80 -6.79
CA GLY A 195 23.37 18.80 -7.65
C GLY A 195 23.03 19.21 -9.08
N GLU A 196 23.25 20.49 -9.42
CA GLU A 196 23.03 21.09 -10.74
C GLU A 196 23.48 20.22 -11.92
N SER A 197 22.54 19.95 -12.84
CA SER A 197 22.82 19.82 -14.28
C SER A 197 22.21 21.03 -14.99
N VAL A 198 23.02 21.77 -15.77
CA VAL A 198 22.52 22.79 -16.70
C VAL A 198 22.59 22.18 -18.09
N GLU A 199 21.47 21.66 -18.59
CA GLU A 199 21.36 21.33 -20.01
C GLU A 199 20.21 22.13 -20.65
N ARG A 200 20.57 23.17 -21.43
CA ARG A 200 20.23 23.30 -22.87
C ARG A 200 20.48 24.72 -23.41
N HIS A 201 21.08 24.73 -24.61
CA HIS A 201 21.29 25.86 -25.56
C HIS A 201 22.68 26.50 -25.66
N ILE A 202 23.77 25.72 -25.62
CA ILE A 202 24.95 26.06 -26.43
C ILE A 202 25.42 24.82 -27.20
N SER A 203 24.99 24.72 -28.45
CA SER A 203 25.59 23.85 -29.46
C SER A 203 27.05 24.25 -29.66
N ASN A 204 27.97 23.59 -28.93
CA ASN A 204 29.42 23.38 -29.20
C ASN A 204 30.28 23.13 -27.94
N VAL A 205 29.68 22.79 -26.79
CA VAL A 205 30.44 22.27 -25.64
C VAL A 205 29.75 21.02 -25.09
N GLU A 206 30.06 19.85 -25.65
CA GLU A 206 29.90 18.58 -24.93
C GLU A 206 30.98 18.56 -23.83
N MET A 207 30.63 18.15 -22.60
CA MET A 207 31.49 17.90 -21.42
C MET A 207 31.32 18.89 -20.25
N LEU A 208 30.12 18.99 -19.68
CA LEU A 208 29.97 19.44 -18.29
C LEU A 208 28.63 18.93 -17.71
N ASP A 209 28.61 17.67 -17.27
CA ASP A 209 27.39 17.03 -16.76
C ASP A 209 27.68 16.14 -15.52
N ALA A 210 26.83 16.27 -14.48
CA ALA A 210 26.78 15.57 -13.19
C ALA A 210 28.08 15.51 -12.32
N GLN A 211 28.14 16.26 -11.21
CA GLN A 211 29.39 16.33 -10.43
C GLN A 211 29.37 16.19 -8.90
N LEU A 212 28.26 16.12 -8.18
CA LEU A 212 28.31 16.42 -6.74
C LEU A 212 27.51 15.45 -5.85
N GLY A 213 28.19 14.79 -4.89
CA GLY A 213 27.69 13.60 -4.19
C GLY A 213 27.73 13.67 -2.65
N ILE A 214 27.20 14.73 -2.03
CA ILE A 214 27.16 14.91 -0.55
C ILE A 214 26.43 13.76 0.18
N ARG A 215 25.60 12.98 -0.53
CA ARG A 215 24.95 11.75 -0.01
C ARG A 215 25.94 10.71 0.51
N LEU A 216 27.19 10.71 0.03
CA LEU A 216 28.25 9.83 0.54
C LEU A 216 28.69 10.17 1.96
N VAL A 217 28.36 11.35 2.48
CA VAL A 217 28.74 11.74 3.85
C VAL A 217 28.10 10.79 4.87
N GLY A 218 26.84 10.41 4.70
CA GLY A 218 26.17 9.44 5.58
C GLY A 218 26.82 8.05 5.52
N LEU A 219 27.11 7.57 4.31
CA LEU A 219 27.82 6.29 4.10
C LEU A 219 29.24 6.34 4.67
N GLN A 220 29.96 7.43 4.43
CA GLN A 220 31.33 7.63 4.90
C GLN A 220 31.37 7.71 6.44
N ALA A 221 30.45 8.43 7.06
CA ALA A 221 30.31 8.50 8.51
C ALA A 221 30.06 7.10 9.11
N ALA A 222 29.16 6.32 8.51
CA ALA A 222 28.85 4.97 8.94
C ALA A 222 30.02 3.98 8.74
N VAL A 223 30.84 4.16 7.70
CA VAL A 223 32.07 3.36 7.51
C VAL A 223 33.14 3.74 8.55
N MET A 224 33.27 5.03 8.87
CA MET A 224 34.27 5.52 9.82
C MET A 224 33.95 5.12 11.27
N GLU A 225 32.69 5.23 11.69
CA GLU A 225 32.24 4.84 13.03
C GLU A 225 30.93 4.04 12.99
N PRO A 226 30.97 2.73 12.65
CA PRO A 226 29.77 1.90 12.47
C PRO A 226 28.85 1.87 13.69
N GLN A 227 29.42 1.92 14.89
CA GLN A 227 28.68 1.88 16.16
C GLN A 227 27.78 3.11 16.39
N LYS A 228 28.00 4.24 15.68
CA LYS A 228 27.16 5.45 15.85
C LYS A 228 25.94 5.47 14.94
N CYS A 229 25.92 4.64 13.89
CA CYS A 229 24.89 4.64 12.87
C CYS A 229 24.00 3.39 12.97
N LYS A 230 22.70 3.59 13.27
CA LYS A 230 21.72 2.49 13.35
C LYS A 230 21.20 2.05 11.98
N GLY A 231 21.23 2.93 10.99
CA GLY A 231 20.75 2.68 9.63
C GLY A 231 20.75 3.94 8.79
N ILE A 232 20.66 3.77 7.47
CA ILE A 232 20.80 4.87 6.51
C ILE A 232 19.64 4.84 5.51
N VAL A 233 19.01 5.99 5.26
CA VAL A 233 18.09 6.20 4.14
C VAL A 233 18.77 7.13 3.13
N LEU A 234 18.91 6.64 1.90
CA LEU A 234 19.48 7.36 0.78
C LEU A 234 18.39 7.68 -0.24
N LEU A 235 18.09 8.97 -0.44
CA LEU A 235 17.17 9.42 -1.51
C LEU A 235 18.01 9.69 -2.77
N ASP A 236 17.69 9.20 -3.96
CA ASP A 236 18.26 9.49 -5.31
C ASP A 236 19.80 9.50 -5.51
N ILE A 237 20.56 8.57 -4.94
CA ILE A 237 22.05 8.53 -4.95
C ILE A 237 22.72 9.02 -6.27
N SER A 238 23.62 10.01 -6.22
CA SER A 238 24.36 10.43 -7.42
C SER A 238 25.30 9.33 -7.94
N LEU A 239 25.29 9.09 -9.26
CA LEU A 239 26.08 8.04 -9.92
C LEU A 239 27.58 8.42 -10.11
N ARG A 240 27.94 9.69 -9.86
CA ARG A 240 29.30 10.25 -9.96
C ARG A 240 30.02 9.93 -11.29
N MET A 241 29.35 10.13 -12.42
CA MET A 241 29.83 9.71 -13.76
C MET A 241 31.16 10.34 -14.19
N LEU A 242 31.54 11.52 -13.68
CA LEU A 242 32.83 12.19 -13.95
C LEU A 242 33.94 11.89 -12.93
N HIS A 243 33.78 10.94 -12.00
CA HIS A 243 34.85 10.55 -11.07
C HIS A 243 36.13 10.10 -11.80
N ILE A 244 37.32 10.38 -11.26
CA ILE A 244 38.62 10.09 -11.92
C ILE A 244 38.75 8.61 -12.35
N LYS A 245 38.11 7.68 -11.61
CA LYS A 245 38.08 6.24 -11.90
C LYS A 245 37.11 5.84 -13.03
N LYS A 246 36.08 6.64 -13.32
CA LYS A 246 35.07 6.38 -14.37
C LYS A 246 35.39 7.06 -15.71
N GLN A 247 36.44 7.90 -15.76
CA GLN A 247 36.81 8.65 -16.97
C GLN A 247 37.77 7.92 -17.92
N PRO A 248 37.60 8.08 -19.26
CA PRO A 248 38.58 7.66 -20.26
C PRO A 248 39.92 8.38 -20.11
N TRP A 249 41.03 7.68 -20.43
CA TRP A 249 42.39 8.19 -20.19
C TRP A 249 42.74 9.50 -20.91
N PHE A 250 42.08 9.80 -22.03
CA PHE A 250 42.34 10.98 -22.87
C PHE A 250 41.64 12.28 -22.38
N GLY A 251 40.59 12.21 -21.55
CA GLY A 251 39.85 13.39 -21.07
C GLY A 251 40.45 14.08 -19.83
N LYS A 252 41.35 13.39 -19.12
CA LYS A 252 41.95 13.82 -17.85
C LYS A 252 42.75 15.15 -17.88
N PRO A 253 43.48 15.52 -18.96
CA PRO A 253 44.26 16.76 -19.00
C PRO A 253 43.41 18.03 -19.16
N PHE A 254 42.30 17.93 -19.91
CA PHE A 254 41.41 19.06 -20.22
C PHE A 254 40.63 19.51 -18.98
N ILE A 255 40.07 18.56 -18.23
CA ILE A 255 39.30 18.82 -17.01
C ILE A 255 40.19 19.39 -15.90
N LYS A 256 41.42 18.89 -15.73
CA LYS A 256 42.39 19.48 -14.77
C LYS A 256 42.72 20.94 -15.09
N SER A 257 42.85 21.27 -16.37
CA SER A 257 43.13 22.64 -16.81
C SER A 257 41.94 23.57 -16.57
N PHE A 258 40.72 23.08 -16.81
CA PHE A 258 39.47 23.80 -16.55
C PHE A 258 39.19 24.01 -15.05
N GLN A 259 39.36 22.97 -14.23
CA GLN A 259 39.29 23.06 -12.76
C GLN A 259 40.33 24.06 -12.21
N SER A 260 41.55 24.05 -12.74
CA SER A 260 42.58 25.03 -12.38
C SER A 260 42.21 26.46 -12.78
N LEU A 261 41.50 26.65 -13.92
CA LEU A 261 41.06 27.96 -14.39
C LEU A 261 39.93 28.54 -13.51
N LEU A 262 38.93 27.72 -13.16
CA LEU A 262 37.84 28.12 -12.26
C LEU A 262 38.34 28.40 -10.83
N ARG A 263 39.28 27.59 -10.32
CA ARG A 263 39.83 27.71 -8.95
C ARG A 263 40.74 28.92 -8.76
N ASN A 264 41.46 29.37 -9.80
CA ASN A 264 42.57 30.33 -9.67
C ASN A 264 42.34 31.70 -10.34
N THR A 265 41.17 31.99 -10.91
CA THR A 265 40.93 33.26 -11.62
C THR A 265 39.66 34.00 -11.18
N ILE A 266 39.57 35.30 -11.51
CA ILE A 266 38.38 36.16 -11.32
C ILE A 266 37.14 35.62 -12.06
N VAL A 267 37.34 34.74 -13.05
CA VAL A 267 36.28 34.12 -13.85
C VAL A 267 35.34 33.27 -13.00
N GLY A 268 35.84 32.53 -12.00
CA GLY A 268 34.99 31.75 -11.10
C GLY A 268 34.05 32.60 -10.24
N LYS A 269 34.51 33.77 -9.78
CA LYS A 269 33.69 34.74 -9.02
C LYS A 269 32.65 35.44 -9.89
N LEU A 270 32.98 35.73 -11.15
CA LEU A 270 32.03 36.28 -12.12
C LEU A 270 30.97 35.25 -12.55
N PHE A 271 31.36 33.98 -12.72
CA PHE A 271 30.44 32.87 -12.99
C PHE A 271 29.45 32.67 -11.85
N PHE A 272 29.92 32.58 -10.60
CA PHE A 272 29.04 32.42 -9.44
C PHE A 272 28.06 33.59 -9.28
N ASN A 273 28.51 34.84 -9.43
CA ASN A 273 27.64 36.01 -9.33
C ASN A 273 26.56 36.07 -10.43
N ALA A 274 26.76 35.38 -11.56
CA ALA A 274 25.75 35.26 -12.61
C ALA A 274 24.71 34.17 -12.29
N VAL A 275 25.08 33.14 -11.54
CA VAL A 275 24.21 32.01 -11.16
C VAL A 275 23.49 32.24 -9.82
N ALA A 276 24.05 33.07 -8.92
CA ALA A 276 23.47 33.44 -7.63
C ALA A 276 22.39 34.55 -7.74
N THR A 277 21.41 34.34 -8.63
CA THR A 277 20.21 35.20 -8.77
C THR A 277 18.94 34.39 -8.49
N PRO A 278 17.86 35.00 -7.96
CA PRO A 278 16.60 34.28 -7.70
C PRO A 278 16.07 33.55 -8.94
N GLU A 279 16.12 34.17 -10.11
CA GLU A 279 15.66 33.59 -11.37
C GLU A 279 16.51 32.39 -11.79
N SER A 280 17.83 32.48 -11.64
CA SER A 280 18.73 31.37 -11.99
C SER A 280 18.53 30.19 -11.05
N VAL A 281 18.51 30.44 -9.72
CA VAL A 281 18.24 29.41 -8.71
C VAL A 281 16.89 28.74 -8.95
N LYS A 282 15.85 29.52 -9.25
CA LYS A 282 14.51 28.99 -9.59
C LYS A 282 14.54 28.11 -10.84
N ASN A 283 15.21 28.57 -11.91
CA ASN A 283 15.34 27.81 -13.15
C ASN A 283 16.11 26.50 -12.98
N ILE A 284 17.11 26.48 -12.10
CA ILE A 284 17.89 25.29 -11.75
C ILE A 284 17.04 24.32 -10.93
N LEU A 285 16.32 24.80 -9.92
CA LEU A 285 15.42 23.97 -9.12
C LEU A 285 14.30 23.38 -10.00
N CYS A 286 13.70 24.15 -10.91
CA CYS A 286 12.69 23.62 -11.83
C CYS A 286 13.22 22.54 -12.79
N GLN A 287 14.54 22.39 -12.93
CA GLN A 287 15.14 21.30 -13.71
C GLN A 287 15.32 20.02 -12.92
N CYS A 288 15.21 20.04 -11.58
CA CYS A 288 15.39 18.86 -10.73
C CYS A 288 14.09 18.29 -10.15
N TYR A 289 13.03 19.08 -10.07
CA TYR A 289 11.70 18.64 -9.62
C TYR A 289 10.88 18.18 -10.82
N HIS A 290 10.15 17.07 -10.68
CA HIS A 290 9.15 16.69 -11.66
C HIS A 290 7.93 17.61 -11.56
N ASP A 291 7.42 17.80 -10.34
CA ASP A 291 6.43 18.83 -10.01
C ASP A 291 7.11 20.17 -9.74
N THR A 292 7.26 20.97 -10.80
CA THR A 292 7.80 22.33 -10.70
C THR A 292 6.98 23.27 -9.81
N SER A 293 5.72 22.95 -9.47
CA SER A 293 4.92 23.76 -8.55
C SER A 293 5.43 23.72 -7.10
N ALA A 294 6.20 22.68 -6.75
CA ALA A 294 6.88 22.57 -5.47
C ALA A 294 8.03 23.59 -5.30
N VAL A 295 8.54 24.16 -6.41
CA VAL A 295 9.59 25.19 -6.41
C VAL A 295 8.99 26.56 -6.08
N THR A 296 8.76 26.78 -4.79
CA THR A 296 8.20 28.03 -4.26
C THR A 296 9.27 29.12 -4.15
N ASP A 297 8.84 30.38 -4.09
CA ASP A 297 9.77 31.49 -3.84
C ASP A 297 10.44 31.38 -2.45
N GLU A 298 9.76 30.75 -1.48
CA GLU A 298 10.35 30.38 -0.18
C GLU A 298 11.55 29.44 -0.37
N LEU A 299 11.39 28.36 -1.14
CA LEU A 299 12.49 27.42 -1.42
C LEU A 299 13.65 28.13 -2.12
N VAL A 300 13.37 28.97 -3.11
CA VAL A 300 14.39 29.77 -3.80
C VAL A 300 15.18 30.63 -2.82
N GLN A 301 14.51 31.29 -1.86
CA GLN A 301 15.19 32.10 -0.85
C GLN A 301 16.00 31.26 0.14
N ILE A 302 15.48 30.09 0.55
CA ILE A 302 16.19 29.16 1.44
C ILE A 302 17.55 28.77 0.82
N ILE A 303 17.59 28.51 -0.48
CA ILE A 303 18.82 28.14 -1.19
C ILE A 303 19.72 29.35 -1.48
N LEU A 304 19.13 30.47 -1.92
CA LEU A 304 19.89 31.63 -2.35
C LEU A 304 20.58 32.36 -1.19
N GLN A 305 19.88 32.61 -0.09
CA GLN A 305 20.36 33.50 0.98
C GLN A 305 21.72 33.07 1.56
N PRO A 306 21.94 31.79 1.94
CA PRO A 306 23.24 31.36 2.45
C PRO A 306 24.34 31.33 1.37
N GLY A 307 23.95 31.24 0.09
CA GLY A 307 24.86 31.35 -1.05
C GLY A 307 25.43 32.76 -1.26
N LEU A 308 24.83 33.78 -0.64
CA LEU A 308 25.31 35.17 -0.67
C LEU A 308 26.29 35.51 0.46
N ASP A 309 26.52 34.58 1.40
CA ASP A 309 27.41 34.81 2.53
C ASP A 309 28.88 34.95 2.09
N PRO A 310 29.68 35.78 2.79
CA PRO A 310 31.12 35.84 2.59
C PRO A 310 31.77 34.44 2.69
N GLY A 311 32.51 34.05 1.64
CA GLY A 311 33.18 32.75 1.55
C GLY A 311 32.36 31.64 0.87
N ALA A 312 31.05 31.80 0.66
CA ALA A 312 30.22 30.78 0.00
C ALA A 312 30.70 30.45 -1.41
N VAL A 313 31.09 31.47 -2.18
CA VAL A 313 31.65 31.31 -3.53
C VAL A 313 32.93 30.47 -3.53
N ASP A 314 33.83 30.74 -2.58
CA ASP A 314 35.13 30.10 -2.51
C ASP A 314 34.98 28.62 -2.10
N VAL A 315 34.03 28.29 -1.21
CA VAL A 315 33.67 26.90 -0.85
C VAL A 315 32.99 26.16 -2.01
N PHE A 316 32.03 26.81 -2.68
CA PHE A 316 31.33 26.26 -3.84
C PHE A 316 32.30 25.87 -4.96
N LEU A 317 33.25 26.76 -5.29
CA LEU A 317 34.27 26.51 -6.31
C LEU A 317 35.25 25.39 -5.93
N GLU A 318 35.65 25.31 -4.65
CA GLU A 318 36.52 24.24 -4.16
C GLU A 318 35.86 22.86 -4.33
N PHE A 319 34.56 22.78 -4.03
CA PHE A 319 33.83 21.52 -4.12
C PHE A 319 33.54 21.07 -5.55
N ILE A 320 33.19 21.98 -6.47
CA ILE A 320 33.04 21.64 -7.90
C ILE A 320 34.35 21.10 -8.49
N CYS A 321 35.49 21.56 -7.97
CA CYS A 321 36.80 21.08 -8.40
C CYS A 321 37.21 19.75 -7.73
N TYR A 322 36.47 19.27 -6.72
CA TYR A 322 36.76 18.05 -5.99
C TYR A 322 36.28 16.80 -6.75
N SER A 323 37.15 16.27 -7.60
CA SER A 323 36.90 15.07 -8.42
C SER A 323 37.39 13.75 -7.77
N GLY A 324 37.87 13.81 -6.53
CA GLY A 324 38.33 12.67 -5.73
C GLY A 324 37.25 12.11 -4.76
N GLY A 325 37.66 11.23 -3.85
CA GLY A 325 36.79 10.65 -2.82
C GLY A 325 36.19 9.29 -3.19
N PRO A 326 35.47 8.64 -2.26
CA PRO A 326 34.92 7.29 -2.46
C PRO A 326 33.71 7.26 -3.39
N LEU A 327 33.46 6.13 -4.05
CA LEU A 327 32.23 5.90 -4.83
C LEU A 327 31.16 5.18 -3.99
N PRO A 328 29.85 5.32 -4.31
CA PRO A 328 28.80 4.57 -3.63
C PRO A 328 29.05 3.06 -3.62
N GLU A 329 29.45 2.49 -4.75
CA GLU A 329 29.81 1.08 -4.91
C GLU A 329 31.06 0.64 -4.11
N GLU A 330 31.87 1.59 -3.65
CA GLU A 330 33.03 1.32 -2.78
C GLU A 330 32.64 1.35 -1.29
N LEU A 331 31.67 2.19 -0.90
CA LEU A 331 31.25 2.32 0.49
C LEU A 331 30.15 1.32 0.88
N LEU A 332 29.17 1.07 0.02
CA LEU A 332 28.04 0.18 0.32
C LEU A 332 28.47 -1.22 0.82
N PRO A 333 29.52 -1.88 0.26
CA PRO A 333 30.01 -3.16 0.79
C PRO A 333 30.65 -3.07 2.19
N LEU A 334 31.08 -1.88 2.61
CA LEU A 334 31.80 -1.66 3.87
C LEU A 334 30.87 -1.30 5.02
N VAL A 335 29.68 -0.76 4.72
CA VAL A 335 28.67 -0.39 5.70
C VAL A 335 28.19 -1.64 6.47
N LYS A 336 28.00 -1.48 7.78
CA LYS A 336 27.57 -2.57 8.69
C LYS A 336 26.13 -2.43 9.19
N CYS A 337 25.53 -1.28 8.98
CA CYS A 337 24.13 -1.01 9.33
C CYS A 337 23.22 -1.17 8.09
N PRO A 338 21.91 -1.38 8.30
CA PRO A 338 20.94 -1.48 7.21
C PRO A 338 20.84 -0.19 6.40
N VAL A 339 20.64 -0.32 5.08
CA VAL A 339 20.49 0.78 4.14
C VAL A 339 19.18 0.63 3.36
N LEU A 340 18.38 1.69 3.31
CA LEU A 340 17.26 1.83 2.40
C LEU A 340 17.61 2.86 1.33
N VAL A 341 17.34 2.52 0.07
CA VAL A 341 17.49 3.44 -1.07
C VAL A 341 16.10 3.77 -1.61
N ALA A 342 15.77 5.06 -1.74
CA ALA A 342 14.55 5.54 -2.38
C ALA A 342 14.91 6.40 -3.59
N TRP A 343 14.13 6.32 -4.67
CA TRP A 343 14.47 6.97 -5.93
C TRP A 343 13.23 7.46 -6.69
N GLY A 344 13.22 8.71 -7.13
CA GLY A 344 12.18 9.30 -7.98
C GLY A 344 12.15 8.68 -9.37
N GLU A 345 11.01 8.11 -9.76
CA GLU A 345 10.84 7.49 -11.07
C GLU A 345 11.11 8.47 -12.23
N LYS A 346 10.81 9.75 -12.01
CA LYS A 346 10.94 10.83 -12.99
C LYS A 346 12.14 11.73 -12.70
N ASP A 347 13.13 11.24 -11.97
CA ASP A 347 14.38 11.97 -11.71
C ASP A 347 15.01 12.41 -13.05
N PRO A 348 15.06 13.72 -13.33
CA PRO A 348 15.57 14.24 -14.59
C PRO A 348 17.10 14.24 -14.66
N TRP A 349 17.79 14.01 -13.54
CA TRP A 349 19.25 14.08 -13.42
C TRP A 349 19.90 12.70 -13.35
N GLU A 350 19.33 11.78 -12.57
CA GLU A 350 19.94 10.47 -12.33
C GLU A 350 18.92 9.34 -12.67
N PRO A 351 19.10 8.64 -13.81
CA PRO A 351 18.14 7.62 -14.25
C PRO A 351 17.97 6.48 -13.24
N VAL A 352 16.72 6.21 -12.86
CA VAL A 352 16.37 5.17 -11.89
C VAL A 352 16.88 3.78 -12.30
N GLU A 353 16.99 3.51 -13.60
CA GLU A 353 17.50 2.24 -14.14
C GLU A 353 18.92 1.94 -13.66
N LEU A 354 19.77 2.98 -13.56
CA LEU A 354 21.13 2.84 -13.06
C LEU A 354 21.15 2.73 -11.54
N GLY A 355 20.26 3.46 -10.85
CA GLY A 355 20.09 3.38 -9.40
C GLY A 355 19.70 1.97 -8.92
N ARG A 356 18.88 1.24 -9.68
CA ARG A 356 18.46 -0.14 -9.35
C ARG A 356 19.62 -1.11 -9.14
N ALA A 357 20.79 -0.84 -9.72
CA ALA A 357 21.98 -1.67 -9.47
C ALA A 357 22.39 -1.69 -7.99
N TYR A 358 22.10 -0.62 -7.23
CA TYR A 358 22.41 -0.55 -5.81
C TYR A 358 21.57 -1.53 -4.96
N ALA A 359 20.43 -2.01 -5.46
CA ALA A 359 19.63 -3.03 -4.78
C ALA A 359 20.35 -4.39 -4.62
N SER A 360 21.47 -4.58 -5.31
CA SER A 360 22.23 -5.84 -5.28
C SER A 360 23.26 -5.93 -4.14
N PHE A 361 23.52 -4.83 -3.41
CA PHE A 361 24.48 -4.83 -2.30
C PHE A 361 23.84 -5.39 -1.02
N ASP A 362 24.56 -6.24 -0.29
CA ASP A 362 24.06 -6.90 0.94
C ASP A 362 23.57 -5.94 2.03
N ALA A 363 24.16 -4.74 2.11
CA ALA A 363 23.76 -3.71 3.08
C ALA A 363 22.43 -3.02 2.70
N VAL A 364 22.01 -3.10 1.43
CA VAL A 364 20.77 -2.48 0.93
C VAL A 364 19.62 -3.46 1.11
N GLU A 365 18.76 -3.19 2.08
CA GLU A 365 17.61 -4.04 2.38
C GLU A 365 16.45 -3.79 1.43
N ASP A 366 16.25 -2.52 1.05
CA ASP A 366 15.15 -2.07 0.21
C ASP A 366 15.62 -1.07 -0.85
N PHE A 367 15.09 -1.22 -2.07
CA PHE A 367 15.16 -0.21 -3.13
C PHE A 367 13.73 0.18 -3.54
N VAL A 368 13.31 1.39 -3.13
CA VAL A 368 11.95 1.90 -3.32
C VAL A 368 11.94 2.92 -4.45
N VAL A 369 11.03 2.73 -5.41
CA VAL A 369 10.81 3.71 -6.48
C VAL A 369 9.58 4.55 -6.14
N LEU A 370 9.76 5.86 -6.17
CA LEU A 370 8.75 6.87 -5.85
C LEU A 370 8.09 7.32 -7.16
N PRO A 371 6.81 6.99 -7.41
CA PRO A 371 6.14 7.28 -8.67
C PRO A 371 5.94 8.78 -8.85
N ASP A 372 6.16 9.28 -10.07
CA ASP A 372 5.95 10.69 -10.44
C ASP A 372 6.74 11.71 -9.58
N VAL A 373 7.89 11.32 -9.03
CA VAL A 373 8.78 12.20 -8.24
C VAL A 373 10.10 12.44 -8.97
N GLY A 374 10.65 13.66 -8.84
CA GLY A 374 11.98 14.06 -9.32
C GLY A 374 13.12 13.80 -8.33
N HIS A 375 14.16 14.64 -8.37
CA HIS A 375 15.45 14.44 -7.67
C HIS A 375 15.45 14.84 -6.19
N CYS A 376 14.43 15.58 -5.73
CA CYS A 376 14.31 16.04 -4.34
C CYS A 376 13.04 15.51 -3.64
N PRO A 377 12.86 14.18 -3.50
CA PRO A 377 11.63 13.60 -2.96
C PRO A 377 11.22 14.11 -1.60
N GLN A 378 12.17 14.42 -0.72
CA GLN A 378 11.86 14.91 0.63
C GLN A 378 11.12 16.24 0.62
N ASP A 379 11.34 17.08 -0.38
CA ASP A 379 10.66 18.36 -0.54
C ASP A 379 9.51 18.30 -1.55
N GLU A 380 9.67 17.53 -2.62
CA GLU A 380 8.66 17.37 -3.67
C GLU A 380 7.47 16.52 -3.22
N ALA A 381 7.73 15.37 -2.59
CA ALA A 381 6.73 14.40 -2.15
C ALA A 381 6.99 13.92 -0.70
N PRO A 382 6.99 14.83 0.31
CA PRO A 382 7.22 14.48 1.71
C PRO A 382 6.22 13.44 2.25
N GLU A 383 5.01 13.37 1.71
CA GLU A 383 3.98 12.39 2.04
C GLU A 383 4.35 10.96 1.63
N LEU A 384 5.24 10.77 0.64
CA LEU A 384 5.80 9.46 0.30
C LEU A 384 7.05 9.17 1.13
N VAL A 385 7.89 10.19 1.37
CA VAL A 385 9.18 10.03 2.05
C VAL A 385 9.04 9.85 3.56
N ASN A 386 8.18 10.63 4.23
CA ASN A 386 8.07 10.59 5.69
C ASN A 386 7.57 9.22 6.22
N PRO A 387 6.53 8.58 5.64
CA PRO A 387 6.12 7.24 6.04
C PRO A 387 7.20 6.19 5.76
N LEU A 388 7.95 6.35 4.66
CA LEU A 388 9.05 5.46 4.31
C LEU A 388 10.17 5.49 5.36
N VAL A 389 10.60 6.70 5.74
CA VAL A 389 11.58 6.92 6.81
C VAL A 389 11.06 6.38 8.15
N GLY A 390 9.82 6.69 8.51
CA GLY A 390 9.21 6.21 9.76
C GLY A 390 9.15 4.69 9.83
N SER A 391 8.75 4.04 8.74
CA SER A 391 8.69 2.58 8.65
C SER A 391 10.08 1.96 8.79
N PHE A 392 11.07 2.48 8.06
CA PHE A 392 12.45 2.00 8.16
C PHE A 392 13.02 2.12 9.57
N VAL A 393 12.86 3.29 10.21
CA VAL A 393 13.31 3.50 11.58
C VAL A 393 12.63 2.52 12.53
N GLN A 394 11.31 2.35 12.41
CA GLN A 394 10.55 1.45 13.27
C GLN A 394 11.04 -0.01 13.20
N ARG A 395 11.40 -0.50 12.00
CA ARG A 395 11.95 -1.86 11.79
C ARG A 395 13.25 -2.11 12.55
N HIS A 396 14.07 -1.09 12.71
CA HIS A 396 15.44 -1.20 13.25
C HIS A 396 15.59 -0.68 14.67
N ILE A 397 14.53 -0.11 15.25
CA ILE A 397 14.47 0.20 16.69
C ILE A 397 13.70 -0.85 17.48
N SER A 398 12.83 -1.62 16.81
CA SER A 398 12.14 -2.72 17.48
C SER A 398 13.12 -3.86 17.71
N ASP A 399 13.35 -4.20 18.97
CA ASP A 399 13.98 -5.47 19.37
C ASP A 399 13.14 -6.68 18.89
N GLY A 400 11.89 -6.45 18.46
CA GLY A 400 10.96 -7.41 17.87
C GLY A 400 11.30 -7.82 16.43
N GLY A 401 10.69 -8.91 15.95
CA GLY A 401 10.87 -9.46 14.61
C GLY A 401 9.98 -8.83 13.52
N PHE A 402 9.11 -7.88 13.88
CA PHE A 402 8.13 -7.28 12.96
C PHE A 402 8.80 -6.42 11.89
N ALA A 403 8.27 -6.55 10.67
CA ALA A 403 8.65 -5.82 9.48
C ALA A 403 10.14 -5.96 9.06
N LYS A 404 10.91 -6.95 9.53
CA LYS A 404 12.35 -7.10 9.19
C LYS A 404 12.66 -7.63 7.77
N GLY A 405 11.68 -7.68 6.88
CA GLY A 405 11.81 -8.25 5.53
C GLY A 405 11.98 -9.78 5.45
N SER A 406 12.27 -10.43 6.58
CA SER A 406 12.46 -11.88 6.71
C SER A 406 11.90 -12.41 8.03
N ILE A 407 11.44 -13.66 8.02
CA ILE A 407 10.93 -14.36 9.20
C ILE A 407 11.54 -15.75 9.26
N ASP A 408 12.03 -16.14 10.43
CA ASP A 408 12.53 -17.50 10.68
C ASP A 408 11.41 -18.41 11.19
N LEU A 409 11.13 -19.48 10.44
CA LEU A 409 10.13 -20.50 10.76
C LEU A 409 10.68 -21.64 11.64
N GLY A 410 11.87 -21.48 12.23
CA GLY A 410 12.52 -22.45 13.10
C GLY A 410 13.75 -23.12 12.46
N GLY A 411 14.58 -22.34 11.76
CA GLY A 411 15.70 -22.77 10.94
C GLY A 411 15.43 -22.68 9.43
N LEU A 412 14.19 -22.39 9.03
CA LEU A 412 13.81 -22.06 7.65
C LEU A 412 13.46 -20.58 7.59
N GLU A 413 14.41 -19.78 7.14
CA GLU A 413 14.21 -18.35 6.94
C GLU A 413 13.47 -18.11 5.64
N VAL A 414 12.40 -17.30 5.68
CA VAL A 414 11.59 -16.95 4.51
C VAL A 414 11.57 -15.45 4.27
N ARG A 415 11.44 -15.06 3.00
CA ARG A 415 11.28 -13.67 2.55
C ARG A 415 10.14 -13.55 1.54
N GLN A 416 9.44 -12.42 1.56
CA GLN A 416 8.45 -12.09 0.53
C GLN A 416 9.14 -11.54 -0.73
N VAL A 417 8.79 -12.11 -1.89
CA VAL A 417 9.12 -11.55 -3.20
C VAL A 417 7.83 -11.08 -3.85
N THR A 418 7.76 -9.78 -4.15
CA THR A 418 6.62 -9.10 -4.77
C THR A 418 6.88 -8.75 -6.24
N THR A 419 8.08 -9.05 -6.75
CA THR A 419 8.51 -8.79 -8.13
C THR A 419 8.57 -10.08 -8.93
N PHE A 420 8.13 -9.98 -10.19
CA PHE A 420 7.76 -11.16 -10.97
C PHE A 420 8.15 -11.02 -12.44
N ALA A 421 8.68 -12.12 -13.01
CA ALA A 421 8.80 -12.30 -14.45
C ALA A 421 7.55 -13.03 -14.97
N LYS A 422 6.85 -12.41 -15.94
CA LYS A 422 5.70 -13.04 -16.61
C LYS A 422 6.17 -14.27 -17.40
N VAL A 423 5.51 -15.41 -17.19
CA VAL A 423 5.77 -16.64 -17.94
C VAL A 423 4.69 -16.89 -18.98
N TRP A 424 3.42 -16.91 -18.57
CA TRP A 424 2.29 -17.17 -19.47
C TRP A 424 1.04 -16.40 -19.04
N SER A 425 0.17 -16.09 -19.99
CA SER A 425 -1.14 -15.45 -19.74
C SER A 425 -2.18 -15.90 -20.75
N THR A 426 -3.43 -15.96 -20.32
CA THR A 426 -4.60 -16.14 -21.18
C THR A 426 -5.62 -15.05 -20.91
N THR A 427 -6.41 -14.67 -21.92
CA THR A 427 -7.59 -13.81 -21.79
C THR A 427 -8.90 -14.59 -21.83
N GLN A 428 -8.82 -15.92 -21.92
CA GLN A 428 -9.99 -16.81 -21.95
C GLN A 428 -10.14 -17.54 -20.62
N GLY A 429 -11.38 -17.77 -20.19
CA GLY A 429 -11.71 -18.43 -18.92
C GLY A 429 -11.47 -17.54 -17.71
N GLY A 430 -11.41 -18.15 -16.53
CA GLY A 430 -11.12 -17.44 -15.27
C GLY A 430 -12.30 -16.61 -14.76
N GLN A 431 -12.07 -15.90 -13.65
CA GLN A 431 -13.10 -15.06 -13.03
C GLN A 431 -13.52 -13.95 -14.00
N ASP A 432 -14.84 -13.71 -14.12
CA ASP A 432 -15.44 -12.73 -15.04
C ASP A 432 -15.07 -12.90 -16.53
N GLY A 433 -14.45 -14.03 -16.91
CA GLY A 433 -14.03 -14.30 -18.29
C GLY A 433 -12.83 -13.49 -18.76
N VAL A 434 -12.03 -12.90 -17.85
CA VAL A 434 -10.86 -12.07 -18.20
C VAL A 434 -9.54 -12.84 -18.32
N GLY A 435 -9.56 -14.14 -18.01
CA GLY A 435 -8.39 -15.00 -17.94
C GLY A 435 -7.46 -14.71 -16.76
N ALA A 436 -6.23 -15.21 -16.85
CA ALA A 436 -5.24 -15.15 -15.77
C ALA A 436 -3.81 -15.02 -16.30
N THR A 437 -2.91 -14.55 -15.46
CA THR A 437 -1.47 -14.46 -15.72
C THR A 437 -0.69 -15.21 -14.64
N PHE A 438 0.35 -15.92 -15.09
CA PHE A 438 1.22 -16.76 -14.28
C PHE A 438 2.66 -16.28 -14.38
N PHE A 439 3.33 -16.28 -13.24
CA PHE A 439 4.60 -15.60 -13.05
C PHE A 439 5.60 -16.43 -12.27
N LYS A 440 6.88 -16.18 -12.54
CA LYS A 440 8.02 -16.64 -11.76
C LYS A 440 8.54 -15.50 -10.87
N PRO A 441 8.81 -15.71 -9.58
CA PRO A 441 9.41 -14.68 -8.73
C PRO A 441 10.82 -14.29 -9.24
N SER A 442 11.09 -12.98 -9.37
CA SER A 442 12.37 -12.47 -9.89
C SER A 442 12.56 -10.97 -9.62
N PRO A 443 13.75 -10.53 -9.15
CA PRO A 443 14.92 -11.35 -8.79
C PRO A 443 14.72 -12.09 -7.46
N VAL A 444 15.41 -13.21 -7.29
CA VAL A 444 15.43 -13.96 -6.03
C VAL A 444 16.64 -13.49 -5.21
N PRO A 445 16.46 -13.13 -3.93
CA PRO A 445 17.58 -12.72 -3.06
C PRO A 445 18.68 -13.78 -2.97
N ALA A 446 19.93 -13.35 -2.84
CA ALA A 446 21.08 -14.24 -2.77
C ALA A 446 20.96 -15.24 -1.60
N GLY A 447 21.18 -16.53 -1.89
CA GLY A 447 21.07 -17.62 -0.91
C GLY A 447 19.64 -18.09 -0.62
N PHE A 448 18.61 -17.47 -1.22
CA PHE A 448 17.23 -17.95 -1.13
C PHE A 448 16.86 -18.81 -2.34
N SER A 449 15.95 -19.76 -2.12
CA SER A 449 15.43 -20.68 -3.12
C SER A 449 13.94 -20.45 -3.36
N VAL A 450 13.50 -20.57 -4.61
CA VAL A 450 12.08 -20.49 -4.99
C VAL A 450 11.34 -21.73 -4.51
N LEU A 451 10.13 -21.54 -3.95
CA LEU A 451 9.29 -22.64 -3.45
C LEU A 451 8.11 -22.96 -4.38
N GLY A 452 7.75 -22.03 -5.27
CA GLY A 452 6.67 -22.19 -6.26
C GLY A 452 6.52 -20.93 -7.10
N HIS A 453 5.62 -20.98 -8.08
CA HIS A 453 5.28 -19.83 -8.93
C HIS A 453 4.02 -19.12 -8.42
N TYR A 454 3.77 -17.91 -8.95
CA TYR A 454 2.63 -17.06 -8.61
C TYR A 454 1.60 -17.05 -9.74
N ALA A 455 0.33 -16.87 -9.39
CA ALA A 455 -0.76 -16.76 -10.36
C ALA A 455 -1.81 -15.77 -9.87
N GLN A 456 -2.40 -15.00 -10.78
CA GLN A 456 -3.55 -14.15 -10.48
C GLN A 456 -4.51 -13.97 -11.68
N PRO A 457 -5.79 -13.68 -11.42
CA PRO A 457 -6.73 -13.20 -12.43
C PRO A 457 -6.27 -11.87 -13.05
N ASN A 458 -6.69 -11.62 -14.30
CA ASN A 458 -6.33 -10.39 -15.03
C ASN A 458 -7.22 -9.17 -14.71
N ASN A 459 -8.26 -9.32 -13.88
CA ASN A 459 -9.20 -8.25 -13.51
C ASN A 459 -8.65 -7.38 -12.35
N ARG A 460 -7.40 -7.62 -11.91
CA ARG A 460 -6.74 -6.87 -10.84
C ARG A 460 -5.29 -6.52 -11.19
N PRO A 461 -4.76 -5.38 -10.65
CA PRO A 461 -3.33 -5.07 -10.71
C PRO A 461 -2.47 -6.18 -10.08
N LEU A 462 -1.18 -6.21 -10.41
CA LEU A 462 -0.23 -7.12 -9.78
C LEU A 462 0.05 -6.66 -8.34
N PHE A 463 -0.38 -7.45 -7.35
CA PHE A 463 -0.31 -7.06 -5.94
C PHE A 463 0.06 -8.22 -4.98
N GLY A 464 0.36 -9.41 -5.51
CA GLY A 464 0.67 -10.58 -4.69
C GLY A 464 2.14 -10.71 -4.29
N HIS A 465 2.44 -11.76 -3.55
CA HIS A 465 3.79 -12.16 -3.16
C HIS A 465 3.95 -13.67 -3.23
N VAL A 466 5.19 -14.15 -3.31
CA VAL A 466 5.56 -15.55 -3.05
C VAL A 466 6.65 -15.58 -1.98
N LEU A 467 6.61 -16.59 -1.10
CA LEU A 467 7.70 -16.83 -0.17
C LEU A 467 8.84 -17.61 -0.83
N VAL A 468 10.05 -17.10 -0.67
CA VAL A 468 11.31 -17.81 -0.96
C VAL A 468 11.96 -18.22 0.34
N GLY A 469 12.67 -19.36 0.35
CA GLY A 469 13.20 -19.97 1.56
C GLY A 469 14.72 -20.16 1.55
N ARG A 470 15.35 -20.03 2.71
CA ARG A 470 16.77 -20.30 2.97
C ARG A 470 16.90 -21.18 4.21
N ASP A 471 17.69 -22.25 4.11
CA ASP A 471 18.02 -23.11 5.25
C ASP A 471 19.12 -22.44 6.09
N THR A 472 18.79 -22.10 7.34
CA THR A 472 19.70 -21.52 8.33
C THR A 472 20.03 -22.49 9.47
N SER A 473 19.51 -23.72 9.42
CA SER A 473 19.72 -24.75 10.45
C SER A 473 21.16 -25.28 10.55
N GLY A 474 22.01 -24.93 9.58
CA GLY A 474 23.38 -25.43 9.47
C GLY A 474 23.50 -26.88 8.97
N THR A 475 22.38 -27.59 8.80
CA THR A 475 22.35 -28.97 8.30
C THR A 475 22.19 -29.07 6.78
N GLY A 476 21.65 -28.02 6.13
CA GLY A 476 21.32 -28.02 4.70
C GLY A 476 20.21 -29.00 4.31
N ALA A 477 19.47 -29.54 5.29
CA ALA A 477 18.50 -30.61 5.10
C ALA A 477 17.04 -30.14 5.09
N LEU A 478 16.76 -28.85 5.21
CA LEU A 478 15.37 -28.33 5.22
C LEU A 478 14.80 -28.15 3.82
N LEU A 479 15.67 -27.94 2.82
CA LEU A 479 15.31 -27.75 1.43
C LEU A 479 15.98 -28.80 0.56
N ALA A 480 15.22 -29.42 -0.34
CA ALA A 480 15.74 -30.42 -1.28
C ALA A 480 15.28 -30.13 -2.71
N ALA A 481 16.09 -30.52 -3.70
CA ALA A 481 15.65 -30.49 -5.09
C ALA A 481 14.52 -31.51 -5.31
N PRO A 482 13.50 -31.21 -6.14
CA PRO A 482 12.56 -32.22 -6.61
C PRO A 482 13.28 -33.32 -7.39
N VAL A 483 12.80 -34.55 -7.28
CA VAL A 483 13.38 -35.70 -8.00
C VAL A 483 12.94 -35.75 -9.46
N ASP A 484 11.76 -35.19 -9.77
CA ASP A 484 11.23 -35.06 -11.12
C ASP A 484 10.10 -34.02 -11.17
N TYR A 485 9.59 -33.71 -12.35
CA TYR A 485 8.39 -32.91 -12.58
C TYR A 485 7.35 -33.71 -13.38
N THR A 486 6.11 -33.69 -12.89
CA THR A 486 4.96 -34.27 -13.58
C THR A 486 4.24 -33.17 -14.36
N LEU A 487 4.09 -33.33 -15.68
CA LEU A 487 3.28 -32.42 -16.48
C LEU A 487 1.79 -32.57 -16.11
N VAL A 488 1.17 -31.48 -15.69
CA VAL A 488 -0.25 -31.41 -15.35
C VAL A 488 -1.08 -31.04 -16.58
N TRP A 489 -0.67 -30.00 -17.30
CA TRP A 489 -1.40 -29.47 -18.43
C TRP A 489 -0.51 -28.60 -19.32
N SER A 490 -0.85 -28.55 -20.61
CA SER A 490 -0.25 -27.63 -21.58
C SER A 490 -1.34 -26.83 -22.25
N SER A 491 -1.08 -25.55 -22.46
CA SER A 491 -2.01 -24.66 -23.13
C SER A 491 -2.20 -25.04 -24.60
N PRO A 492 -3.40 -24.82 -25.19
CA PRO A 492 -3.65 -25.16 -26.59
C PRO A 492 -2.77 -24.42 -27.59
N ASP A 493 -2.28 -23.22 -27.23
CA ASP A 493 -1.34 -22.43 -28.01
C ASP A 493 0.12 -22.92 -27.87
N GLY A 494 0.39 -23.90 -26.99
CA GLY A 494 1.71 -24.43 -26.71
C GLY A 494 2.65 -23.45 -26.00
N ALA A 495 2.13 -22.35 -25.46
CA ALA A 495 2.94 -21.28 -24.85
C ALA A 495 3.02 -21.35 -23.31
N GLY A 496 2.30 -22.27 -22.67
CA GLY A 496 2.27 -22.42 -21.21
C GLY A 496 2.16 -23.88 -20.81
N HIS A 497 3.11 -24.36 -20.02
CA HIS A 497 3.18 -25.75 -19.55
C HIS A 497 3.25 -25.77 -18.03
N PHE A 498 2.36 -26.52 -17.39
CA PHE A 498 2.17 -26.54 -15.94
C PHE A 498 2.71 -27.83 -15.36
N TRP A 499 3.60 -27.71 -14.38
CA TRP A 499 4.35 -28.81 -13.82
C TRP A 499 4.16 -28.89 -12.32
N LEU A 500 3.98 -30.11 -11.82
CA LEU A 500 3.95 -30.43 -10.40
C LEU A 500 5.31 -31.01 -9.99
N PRO A 501 6.04 -30.40 -9.04
CA PRO A 501 7.28 -30.96 -8.53
C PRO A 501 7.03 -32.26 -7.78
N THR A 502 7.83 -33.28 -8.07
CA THR A 502 7.83 -34.57 -7.36
C THR A 502 8.82 -34.47 -6.21
N ALA A 503 8.31 -34.36 -4.98
CA ALA A 503 9.15 -34.23 -3.80
C ALA A 503 9.87 -35.54 -3.46
N PRO A 504 11.14 -35.49 -2.99
CA PRO A 504 11.82 -36.66 -2.44
C PRO A 504 11.13 -37.16 -1.16
N GLU A 505 11.45 -38.40 -0.76
CA GLU A 505 10.94 -38.98 0.49
C GLU A 505 11.28 -38.09 1.70
N GLY A 506 10.27 -37.80 2.55
CA GLY A 506 10.41 -36.90 3.69
C GLY A 506 10.22 -35.41 3.37
N TYR A 507 9.94 -35.04 2.11
CA TYR A 507 9.71 -33.66 1.68
C TYR A 507 8.34 -33.50 1.02
N LYS A 508 7.90 -32.25 0.88
CA LYS A 508 6.66 -31.84 0.21
C LYS A 508 6.91 -30.64 -0.71
N ALA A 509 6.18 -30.58 -1.82
CA ALA A 509 6.17 -29.43 -2.70
C ALA A 509 5.16 -28.39 -2.19
N VAL A 510 5.51 -27.11 -2.31
CA VAL A 510 4.69 -25.99 -1.79
C VAL A 510 3.89 -25.29 -2.90
N GLY A 511 4.29 -25.44 -4.17
CA GLY A 511 3.58 -24.85 -5.30
C GLY A 511 3.87 -25.54 -6.63
N ALA A 512 3.04 -25.22 -7.63
CA ALA A 512 3.28 -25.59 -9.02
C ALA A 512 4.30 -24.66 -9.70
N VAL A 513 4.81 -25.10 -10.85
CA VAL A 513 5.73 -24.37 -11.74
C VAL A 513 5.09 -24.21 -13.11
N VAL A 514 5.34 -23.09 -13.78
CA VAL A 514 4.92 -22.88 -15.17
C VAL A 514 6.14 -22.56 -16.05
N THR A 515 6.18 -23.11 -17.27
CA THR A 515 7.23 -22.84 -18.26
C THR A 515 6.62 -22.38 -19.59
N ALA A 516 7.36 -21.52 -20.30
CA ALA A 516 6.95 -21.06 -21.63
C ALA A 516 7.24 -22.09 -22.74
N THR A 517 8.16 -23.04 -22.50
CA THR A 517 8.49 -24.13 -23.43
C THR A 517 8.01 -25.47 -22.87
N SER A 518 7.90 -26.47 -23.75
CA SER A 518 7.56 -27.85 -23.38
C SER A 518 8.71 -28.59 -22.69
N ASP A 519 9.86 -27.94 -22.51
CA ASP A 519 10.99 -28.51 -21.81
C ASP A 519 10.67 -28.70 -20.34
N LYS A 520 11.09 -29.85 -19.80
CA LYS A 520 10.94 -30.14 -18.38
C LYS A 520 11.74 -29.11 -17.57
N PRO A 521 11.20 -28.57 -16.45
CA PRO A 521 11.92 -27.64 -15.59
C PRO A 521 13.22 -28.25 -15.05
N SER A 522 14.21 -27.40 -14.79
CA SER A 522 15.43 -27.80 -14.08
C SER A 522 15.10 -28.24 -12.65
N PRO A 523 15.78 -29.26 -12.08
CA PRO A 523 15.68 -29.57 -10.64
C PRO A 523 16.04 -28.41 -9.70
N ASP A 524 16.71 -27.38 -10.21
CA ASP A 524 17.02 -26.15 -9.46
C ASP A 524 15.96 -25.05 -9.57
N GLU A 525 14.89 -25.27 -10.35
CA GLU A 525 13.84 -24.28 -10.57
C GLU A 525 13.07 -23.97 -9.28
N VAL A 526 12.82 -24.99 -8.45
CA VAL A 526 12.21 -24.84 -7.11
C VAL A 526 12.82 -25.82 -6.11
N ARG A 527 12.60 -25.59 -4.82
CA ARG A 527 12.93 -26.53 -3.73
C ARG A 527 11.66 -27.07 -3.06
N CYS A 528 11.71 -28.35 -2.71
CA CYS A 528 10.76 -29.00 -1.81
C CYS A 528 11.19 -28.78 -0.36
N VAL A 529 10.22 -28.72 0.55
CA VAL A 529 10.41 -28.41 1.96
C VAL A 529 10.24 -29.67 2.80
N ARG A 530 11.07 -29.84 3.82
CA ARG A 530 10.99 -31.01 4.72
C ARG A 530 9.60 -31.10 5.35
N ALA A 531 9.02 -32.30 5.40
CA ALA A 531 7.60 -32.50 5.67
C ALA A 531 7.14 -31.94 7.04
N ASP A 532 8.02 -31.92 8.04
CA ASP A 532 7.75 -31.34 9.36
C ASP A 532 7.64 -29.80 9.35
N PHE A 533 8.20 -29.13 8.34
CA PHE A 533 8.04 -27.69 8.06
C PHE A 533 6.89 -27.38 7.11
N THR A 534 5.99 -28.35 6.90
CA THR A 534 4.81 -28.17 6.07
C THR A 534 3.52 -28.50 6.82
N ASP A 535 2.41 -27.94 6.36
CA ASP A 535 1.08 -28.15 6.92
C ASP A 535 0.04 -28.37 5.81
N ALA A 536 -1.13 -28.87 6.18
CA ALA A 536 -2.22 -29.10 5.24
C ALA A 536 -2.66 -27.78 4.58
N CYS A 537 -2.91 -27.83 3.27
CA CYS A 537 -3.41 -26.70 2.49
C CYS A 537 -4.75 -27.01 1.83
N GLU A 538 -5.49 -25.96 1.50
CA GLU A 538 -6.69 -25.98 0.69
C GLU A 538 -6.62 -24.92 -0.41
N ALA A 539 -7.47 -25.05 -1.42
CA ALA A 539 -7.63 -24.00 -2.44
C ALA A 539 -8.35 -22.78 -1.82
N GLU A 540 -7.84 -21.59 -2.09
CA GLU A 540 -8.41 -20.31 -1.62
C GLU A 540 -9.27 -19.67 -2.72
N GLU A 541 -8.65 -19.19 -3.80
CA GLU A 541 -9.31 -18.47 -4.88
C GLU A 541 -9.07 -19.16 -6.22
N SER A 542 -10.14 -19.37 -7.00
CA SER A 542 -10.03 -19.87 -8.37
C SER A 542 -9.42 -18.80 -9.27
N VAL A 543 -8.20 -19.03 -9.76
CA VAL A 543 -7.49 -18.14 -10.67
C VAL A 543 -7.91 -18.36 -12.12
N LEU A 544 -7.98 -19.62 -12.53
CA LEU A 544 -8.37 -20.02 -13.88
C LEU A 544 -9.21 -21.30 -13.80
N SER A 545 -10.33 -21.33 -14.52
CA SER A 545 -11.11 -22.55 -14.74
C SER A 545 -11.53 -22.59 -16.21
N SER A 546 -11.29 -23.74 -16.86
CA SER A 546 -11.73 -24.03 -18.23
C SER A 546 -12.52 -25.34 -18.27
N ASP A 547 -13.84 -25.24 -18.41
CA ASP A 547 -14.73 -26.42 -18.57
C ASP A 547 -14.45 -27.19 -19.86
N LYS A 548 -13.87 -26.54 -20.88
CA LYS A 548 -13.59 -27.15 -22.19
C LYS A 548 -12.37 -28.08 -22.15
N ASP A 549 -11.35 -27.70 -21.39
CA ASP A 549 -10.06 -28.41 -21.32
C ASP A 549 -9.90 -29.17 -20.00
N GLY A 550 -10.87 -29.03 -19.09
CA GLY A 550 -10.88 -29.63 -17.76
C GLY A 550 -9.69 -29.21 -16.89
N PHE A 551 -9.12 -28.03 -17.13
CA PHE A 551 -8.01 -27.46 -16.36
C PHE A 551 -8.51 -26.43 -15.35
N SER A 552 -7.97 -26.47 -14.14
CA SER A 552 -8.19 -25.47 -13.11
C SER A 552 -6.89 -25.08 -12.42
N ALA A 553 -6.79 -23.82 -12.02
CA ALA A 553 -5.73 -23.30 -11.18
C ALA A 553 -6.34 -22.46 -10.05
N ALA A 554 -5.86 -22.66 -8.83
CA ALA A 554 -6.33 -21.94 -7.65
C ALA A 554 -5.16 -21.59 -6.73
N THR A 555 -5.23 -20.43 -6.06
CA THR A 555 -4.27 -20.07 -5.01
C THR A 555 -4.39 -21.02 -3.83
N LEU A 556 -3.31 -21.17 -3.05
CA LEU A 556 -3.26 -22.06 -1.90
C LEU A 556 -3.25 -21.28 -0.58
N ARG A 557 -3.95 -21.81 0.42
CA ARG A 557 -3.90 -21.32 1.81
C ARG A 557 -3.84 -22.47 2.82
N PRO A 558 -3.39 -22.22 4.06
CA PRO A 558 -3.43 -23.23 5.12
C PRO A 558 -4.87 -23.68 5.43
N ALA A 559 -5.09 -24.98 5.63
CA ALA A 559 -6.41 -25.54 5.91
C ALA A 559 -6.89 -25.23 7.34
N VAL A 560 -5.99 -25.24 8.32
CA VAL A 560 -6.25 -24.83 9.70
C VAL A 560 -5.75 -23.41 9.90
N ARG A 561 -6.63 -22.52 10.37
CA ARG A 561 -6.36 -21.08 10.54
C ARG A 561 -6.93 -20.59 11.86
N GLY A 562 -6.32 -19.55 12.41
CA GLY A 562 -6.65 -18.97 13.71
C GLY A 562 -5.38 -18.64 14.50
N ILE A 563 -5.56 -18.07 15.69
CA ILE A 563 -4.46 -17.52 16.50
C ILE A 563 -3.43 -18.55 16.97
N ASP A 564 -3.87 -19.80 17.09
CA ASP A 564 -3.05 -20.94 17.51
C ASP A 564 -2.49 -21.73 16.31
N ALA A 565 -2.96 -21.45 15.09
CA ALA A 565 -2.56 -22.18 13.89
C ALA A 565 -1.12 -21.87 13.46
N ARG A 566 -0.41 -22.87 12.94
CA ARG A 566 1.00 -22.77 12.53
C ARG A 566 1.23 -22.76 11.03
N GLY A 567 0.20 -23.02 10.23
CA GLY A 567 0.30 -23.00 8.78
C GLY A 567 0.56 -21.59 8.25
N VAL A 568 1.48 -21.47 7.29
CA VAL A 568 1.97 -20.22 6.69
C VAL A 568 1.58 -20.19 5.22
N HIS A 569 1.04 -19.06 4.78
CA HIS A 569 0.65 -18.81 3.38
C HIS A 569 1.88 -18.47 2.54
N ALA A 570 2.15 -19.28 1.52
CA ALA A 570 3.36 -19.14 0.69
C ALA A 570 3.15 -18.31 -0.58
N GLY A 571 1.91 -17.92 -0.90
CA GLY A 571 1.59 -17.19 -2.14
C GLY A 571 1.60 -18.03 -3.42
N THR A 572 1.67 -19.36 -3.30
CA THR A 572 1.74 -20.28 -4.44
C THR A 572 0.35 -20.72 -4.91
N PHE A 573 0.31 -21.42 -6.04
CA PHE A 573 -0.93 -21.97 -6.60
C PHE A 573 -0.84 -23.47 -6.87
N LEU A 574 -2.01 -24.10 -6.91
CA LEU A 574 -2.26 -25.45 -7.37
C LEU A 574 -2.77 -25.41 -8.81
N ALA A 575 -2.28 -26.35 -9.64
CA ALA A 575 -2.80 -26.62 -10.97
C ALA A 575 -3.35 -28.05 -11.03
N GLN A 576 -4.52 -28.23 -11.63
CA GLN A 576 -5.17 -29.53 -11.79
C GLN A 576 -5.73 -29.67 -13.21
N SER A 577 -5.75 -30.89 -13.73
CA SER A 577 -6.45 -31.23 -14.97
C SER A 577 -7.25 -32.51 -14.80
N SER A 578 -8.43 -32.58 -15.41
CA SER A 578 -9.29 -33.78 -15.44
C SER A 578 -8.60 -35.03 -15.99
N ALA A 579 -7.53 -34.87 -16.79
CA ALA A 579 -6.73 -35.96 -17.35
C ALA A 579 -5.67 -36.51 -16.37
N THR A 580 -5.32 -35.75 -15.33
CA THR A 580 -4.30 -36.10 -14.33
C THR A 580 -4.94 -36.15 -12.95
N SER A 581 -4.89 -37.30 -12.28
CA SER A 581 -5.44 -37.53 -10.94
C SER A 581 -4.67 -36.81 -9.80
N ALA A 582 -4.19 -35.59 -10.02
CA ALA A 582 -3.47 -34.80 -9.03
C ALA A 582 -4.49 -34.12 -8.10
N ASN A 583 -4.59 -34.61 -6.87
CA ASN A 583 -5.41 -34.02 -5.81
C ASN A 583 -4.63 -32.93 -5.07
N ALA A 584 -5.33 -31.94 -4.50
CA ALA A 584 -4.74 -30.90 -3.64
C ALA A 584 -3.87 -31.46 -2.49
N SER A 585 -4.05 -32.73 -2.12
CA SER A 585 -3.22 -33.45 -1.14
C SER A 585 -1.74 -33.65 -1.55
N THR A 586 -1.36 -33.31 -2.78
CA THR A 586 0.04 -33.42 -3.25
C THR A 586 0.90 -32.20 -2.87
N LEU A 587 0.28 -31.05 -2.67
CA LEU A 587 0.96 -29.83 -2.22
C LEU A 587 0.72 -29.62 -0.72
N ALA A 588 1.55 -28.77 -0.12
CA ALA A 588 1.44 -28.40 1.28
C ALA A 588 1.71 -26.89 1.46
N CYS A 589 1.14 -26.30 2.50
CA CYS A 589 1.55 -24.98 2.95
C CYS A 589 2.80 -25.10 3.81
N LEU A 590 3.47 -23.98 4.06
CA LEU A 590 4.58 -23.93 5.01
C LEU A 590 4.04 -24.03 6.45
N LYS A 591 4.90 -24.36 7.40
CA LYS A 591 4.58 -24.40 8.82
C LYS A 591 5.64 -23.67 9.62
N ASN A 592 5.19 -22.81 10.53
CA ASN A 592 6.07 -22.17 11.50
C ASN A 592 6.32 -23.10 12.69
N ASN A 593 7.53 -23.64 12.78
CA ASN A 593 7.98 -24.51 13.87
C ASN A 593 8.76 -23.74 14.95
N SER A 594 8.90 -22.42 14.83
CA SER A 594 9.53 -21.61 15.86
C SER A 594 8.74 -21.70 17.17
N GLY A 595 9.45 -21.99 18.27
CA GLY A 595 8.88 -21.93 19.63
C GLY A 595 8.40 -20.53 20.03
N SER A 596 8.79 -19.51 19.25
CA SER A 596 8.42 -18.11 19.42
C SER A 596 7.85 -17.54 18.12
N TYR A 597 6.89 -18.25 17.51
CA TYR A 597 6.27 -17.88 16.23
C TYR A 597 5.60 -16.49 16.21
N THR A 598 5.31 -15.89 17.38
CA THR A 598 4.79 -14.52 17.52
C THR A 598 5.89 -13.46 17.59
N ASN A 599 7.18 -13.81 17.51
CA ASN A 599 8.25 -12.82 17.57
C ASN A 599 8.21 -11.81 16.42
N SER A 600 7.64 -12.19 15.28
CA SER A 600 7.41 -11.32 14.13
C SER A 600 6.17 -10.43 14.28
N MET A 601 5.41 -10.52 15.36
CA MET A 601 4.23 -9.69 15.58
C MET A 601 4.60 -8.25 15.99
N PRO A 602 3.79 -7.24 15.63
CA PRO A 602 4.04 -5.86 16.00
C PRO A 602 3.85 -5.63 17.50
N ASP A 603 4.71 -4.83 18.11
CA ASP A 603 4.50 -4.31 19.46
C ASP A 603 3.33 -3.32 19.52
N LEU A 604 2.97 -2.85 20.72
CA LEU A 604 1.81 -1.95 20.90
C LEU A 604 1.98 -0.60 20.19
N ALA A 605 3.21 -0.06 20.12
CA ALA A 605 3.46 1.19 19.42
C ALA A 605 3.29 0.98 17.91
N GLN A 606 3.81 -0.12 17.37
CA GLN A 606 3.65 -0.52 15.98
C GLN A 606 2.18 -0.77 15.62
N VAL A 607 1.40 -1.45 16.48
CA VAL A 607 -0.05 -1.63 16.29
C VAL A 607 -0.76 -0.28 16.18
N ASN A 608 -0.44 0.67 17.07
CA ASN A 608 -1.03 2.01 17.01
C ASN A 608 -0.64 2.76 15.73
N SER A 609 0.60 2.64 15.27
CA SER A 609 1.03 3.20 13.99
C SER A 609 0.30 2.59 12.79
N LEU A 610 0.09 1.27 12.78
CA LEU A 610 -0.69 0.58 11.75
C LEU A 610 -2.15 1.05 11.73
N LEU A 611 -2.77 1.24 12.90
CA LEU A 611 -4.13 1.76 13.00
C LEU A 611 -4.23 3.20 12.50
N ALA A 612 -3.27 4.06 12.87
CA ALA A 612 -3.21 5.43 12.35
C ALA A 612 -3.03 5.46 10.83
N ALA A 613 -2.31 4.49 10.26
CA ALA A 613 -2.05 4.41 8.82
C ALA A 613 -3.19 3.76 8.01
N TYR A 614 -3.89 2.77 8.58
CA TYR A 614 -4.77 1.87 7.80
C TYR A 614 -6.19 1.71 8.33
N ALA A 615 -6.51 2.14 9.56
CA ALA A 615 -7.88 2.04 10.06
C ALA A 615 -8.82 2.89 9.19
N PRO A 616 -9.93 2.34 8.68
CA PRO A 616 -10.67 2.99 7.62
C PRO A 616 -11.50 4.16 8.12
N HIS A 617 -11.83 5.06 7.22
CA HIS A 617 -12.98 5.92 7.44
C HIS A 617 -14.26 5.15 7.14
N VAL A 618 -15.24 5.23 8.05
CA VAL A 618 -16.53 4.58 7.87
C VAL A 618 -17.58 5.63 7.53
N TYR A 619 -18.16 5.55 6.34
CA TYR A 619 -19.33 6.34 5.97
C TYR A 619 -20.59 5.69 6.52
N LEU A 620 -21.37 6.48 7.24
CA LEU A 620 -22.73 6.14 7.63
C LEU A 620 -23.69 6.62 6.53
N HIS A 621 -24.78 5.88 6.33
CA HIS A 621 -25.79 6.26 5.36
C HIS A 621 -26.39 7.65 5.72
N PRO A 622 -26.66 8.56 4.77
CA PRO A 622 -27.17 9.92 5.07
C PRO A 622 -28.47 9.96 5.87
N ASN A 623 -29.28 8.92 5.74
CA ASN A 623 -30.56 8.78 6.45
C ASN A 623 -30.46 7.90 7.70
N GLU A 624 -29.25 7.60 8.19
CA GLU A 624 -29.04 6.76 9.38
C GLU A 624 -29.45 7.50 10.66
N PRO A 625 -30.50 7.05 11.39
CA PRO A 625 -30.87 7.65 12.67
C PRO A 625 -30.14 7.02 13.86
N TYR A 626 -29.52 5.84 13.71
CA TYR A 626 -28.87 5.09 14.78
C TYR A 626 -27.35 5.11 14.58
N LEU A 627 -26.69 6.04 15.27
CA LEU A 627 -25.26 6.29 15.15
C LEU A 627 -24.46 5.38 16.10
N PRO A 628 -23.17 5.13 15.83
CA PRO A 628 -22.31 4.42 16.76
C PRO A 628 -22.06 5.25 18.03
N SER A 629 -21.62 4.59 19.11
CA SER A 629 -21.16 5.24 20.34
C SER A 629 -20.00 4.47 20.97
N SER A 630 -19.35 5.02 21.99
CA SER A 630 -18.50 4.17 22.85
C SER A 630 -19.36 3.30 23.78
N VAL A 631 -18.81 2.16 24.18
CA VAL A 631 -19.38 1.28 25.22
C VAL A 631 -19.51 2.02 26.55
N THR A 632 -18.50 2.80 26.94
CA THR A 632 -18.54 3.62 28.16
C THR A 632 -19.70 4.60 28.13
N TRP A 633 -19.91 5.32 27.02
CA TRP A 633 -21.04 6.23 26.88
C TRP A 633 -22.37 5.50 27.01
N PHE A 634 -22.50 4.31 26.42
CA PHE A 634 -23.71 3.50 26.50
C PHE A 634 -24.03 3.10 27.96
N PHE A 635 -23.03 2.68 28.73
CA PHE A 635 -23.19 2.35 30.15
C PHE A 635 -23.55 3.58 30.99
N GLU A 636 -22.82 4.69 30.82
CA GLU A 636 -23.07 5.95 31.54
C GLU A 636 -24.43 6.58 31.23
N ASN A 637 -24.99 6.31 30.04
CA ASN A 637 -26.32 6.80 29.66
C ASN A 637 -27.45 5.84 30.03
N GLY A 638 -27.21 4.91 30.96
CA GLY A 638 -28.26 4.17 31.67
C GLY A 638 -28.55 2.77 31.12
N ALA A 639 -27.57 2.12 30.50
CA ALA A 639 -27.69 0.71 30.16
C ALA A 639 -27.95 -0.14 31.42
N LEU A 640 -28.78 -1.17 31.26
CA LEU A 640 -29.29 -2.00 32.34
C LEU A 640 -28.93 -3.46 32.11
N LEU A 641 -28.45 -4.12 33.16
CA LEU A 641 -28.24 -5.57 33.22
C LEU A 641 -29.50 -6.24 33.76
N TYR A 642 -30.08 -7.13 32.96
CA TYR A 642 -31.20 -7.98 33.34
C TYR A 642 -30.72 -9.38 33.69
N GLN A 643 -31.44 -10.02 34.61
CA GLN A 643 -31.21 -11.40 35.01
C GLN A 643 -32.53 -12.16 34.92
N LYS A 644 -32.50 -13.34 34.30
CA LYS A 644 -33.64 -14.23 34.17
C LYS A 644 -34.21 -14.59 35.56
N GLY A 645 -35.48 -14.27 35.76
CA GLY A 645 -36.19 -14.51 37.04
C GLY A 645 -36.06 -13.39 38.08
N SER A 646 -35.25 -12.35 37.83
CA SER A 646 -35.26 -11.12 38.63
C SER A 646 -36.36 -10.16 38.17
N GLN A 647 -36.98 -9.44 39.11
CA GLN A 647 -37.99 -8.42 38.80
C GLN A 647 -37.40 -7.03 38.54
N ALA A 648 -36.16 -6.77 38.95
CA ALA A 648 -35.52 -5.45 38.84
C ALA A 648 -34.16 -5.55 38.13
N PRO A 649 -33.94 -4.79 37.04
CA PRO A 649 -32.63 -4.69 36.41
C PRO A 649 -31.66 -3.85 37.24
N THR A 650 -30.36 -4.07 37.03
CA THR A 650 -29.30 -3.33 37.73
C THR A 650 -28.56 -2.40 36.76
N PRO A 651 -28.23 -1.15 37.12
CA PRO A 651 -27.38 -0.29 36.30
C PRO A 651 -26.02 -0.92 36.03
N VAL A 652 -25.53 -0.80 34.79
CA VAL A 652 -24.19 -1.25 34.43
C VAL A 652 -23.16 -0.19 34.87
N ALA A 653 -22.06 -0.62 35.46
CA ALA A 653 -20.94 0.27 35.80
C ALA A 653 -20.28 0.80 34.52
N ALA A 654 -19.73 2.02 34.56
CA ALA A 654 -19.14 2.66 33.37
C ALA A 654 -17.99 1.84 32.72
N ASP A 655 -17.31 1.02 33.51
CA ASP A 655 -16.23 0.11 33.08
C ASP A 655 -16.69 -1.34 32.86
N GLY A 656 -17.97 -1.63 33.08
CA GLY A 656 -18.55 -2.97 32.96
C GLY A 656 -18.13 -3.96 34.05
N THR A 657 -17.50 -3.51 35.14
CA THR A 657 -16.96 -4.40 36.19
C THR A 657 -18.01 -5.22 36.94
N ASN A 658 -19.28 -4.80 36.92
CA ASN A 658 -20.40 -5.53 37.52
C ASN A 658 -21.09 -6.51 36.55
N LEU A 659 -20.55 -6.69 35.33
CA LEU A 659 -21.04 -7.68 34.38
C LEU A 659 -20.52 -9.09 34.74
N PRO A 660 -21.36 -10.13 34.63
CA PRO A 660 -20.91 -11.51 34.87
C PRO A 660 -19.84 -11.91 33.85
N GLN A 661 -18.77 -12.52 34.35
CA GLN A 661 -17.60 -12.91 33.55
C GLN A 661 -17.64 -14.41 33.24
N GLY A 662 -17.37 -14.76 31.97
CA GLY A 662 -17.26 -16.15 31.51
C GLY A 662 -18.55 -16.98 31.57
N GLY A 663 -18.43 -18.27 31.26
CA GLY A 663 -19.52 -19.24 31.38
C GLY A 663 -20.42 -19.40 30.14
N GLY A 664 -20.09 -18.75 29.01
CA GLY A 664 -20.79 -18.87 27.72
C GLY A 664 -22.23 -18.37 27.72
N ASN A 665 -22.89 -18.28 26.56
CA ASN A 665 -24.26 -17.76 26.51
C ASN A 665 -25.30 -18.79 27.01
N ASP A 666 -25.71 -18.67 28.28
CA ASP A 666 -26.73 -19.52 28.92
C ASP A 666 -28.14 -18.90 28.93
N GLY A 667 -28.31 -17.71 28.35
CA GLY A 667 -29.57 -16.94 28.37
C GLY A 667 -30.01 -16.48 29.76
N GLY A 668 -29.10 -16.49 30.75
CA GLY A 668 -29.37 -16.07 32.12
C GLY A 668 -29.31 -14.55 32.34
N TYR A 669 -28.58 -13.82 31.50
CA TYR A 669 -28.39 -12.38 31.58
C TYR A 669 -28.44 -11.73 30.20
N TRP A 670 -28.91 -10.48 30.13
CA TRP A 670 -28.83 -9.66 28.92
C TRP A 670 -28.74 -8.17 29.26
N LEU A 671 -28.22 -7.39 28.33
CA LEU A 671 -28.26 -5.92 28.40
C LEU A 671 -29.52 -5.39 27.72
N ASP A 672 -30.04 -4.26 28.21
CA ASP A 672 -31.12 -3.53 27.54
C ASP A 672 -31.00 -2.02 27.83
N LEU A 673 -31.78 -1.25 27.07
CA LEU A 673 -31.88 0.19 27.15
C LEU A 673 -32.51 0.66 28.48
N PRO A 674 -32.30 1.93 28.86
CA PRO A 674 -32.98 2.56 29.99
C PRO A 674 -34.51 2.38 29.96
N VAL A 675 -35.12 2.32 31.15
CA VAL A 675 -36.59 2.22 31.30
C VAL A 675 -37.29 3.52 30.92
N ASP A 676 -36.68 4.68 31.18
CA ASP A 676 -37.24 5.98 30.79
C ASP A 676 -37.28 6.12 29.26
N ASN A 677 -38.46 6.43 28.71
CA ASN A 677 -38.65 6.48 27.26
C ASN A 677 -37.83 7.58 26.57
N ASN A 678 -37.65 8.74 27.20
CA ASN A 678 -36.89 9.83 26.59
C ASN A 678 -35.40 9.46 26.55
N GLN A 679 -34.90 8.90 27.64
CA GLN A 679 -33.52 8.41 27.73
C GLN A 679 -33.30 7.21 26.80
N ARG A 680 -34.24 6.28 26.72
CA ARG A 680 -34.24 5.15 25.78
C ARG A 680 -34.09 5.62 24.33
N GLU A 681 -34.93 6.55 23.88
CA GLU A 681 -34.86 7.07 22.51
C GLU A 681 -33.59 7.89 22.25
N LYS A 682 -33.02 8.55 23.28
CA LYS A 682 -31.71 9.19 23.19
C LYS A 682 -30.59 8.14 23.00
N VAL A 683 -30.57 7.08 23.83
CA VAL A 683 -29.54 6.04 23.78
C VAL A 683 -29.59 5.29 22.45
N LYS A 684 -30.79 4.98 21.92
CA LYS A 684 -30.95 4.35 20.61
C LYS A 684 -30.29 5.11 19.46
N LYS A 685 -30.35 6.44 19.49
CA LYS A 685 -29.74 7.29 18.45
C LYS A 685 -28.21 7.24 18.46
N GLY A 686 -27.60 6.79 19.56
CA GLY A 686 -26.16 6.79 19.75
C GLY A 686 -25.56 8.19 19.83
N ASP A 687 -24.23 8.24 19.78
CA ASP A 687 -23.47 9.48 19.89
C ASP A 687 -22.15 9.37 19.13
N LEU A 688 -22.15 9.87 17.91
CA LEU A 688 -20.98 9.84 17.02
C LEU A 688 -19.77 10.57 17.62
N GLY A 689 -20.01 11.57 18.48
CA GLY A 689 -18.96 12.32 19.17
C GLY A 689 -18.12 11.44 20.09
N SER A 690 -18.76 10.59 20.90
CA SER A 690 -18.11 9.64 21.82
C SER A 690 -17.69 8.32 21.17
N ALA A 691 -18.06 8.06 19.91
CA ALA A 691 -17.78 6.80 19.24
C ALA A 691 -16.27 6.46 19.26
N LYS A 692 -15.97 5.24 19.70
CA LYS A 692 -14.65 4.62 19.67
C LYS A 692 -14.70 3.34 18.87
N VAL A 693 -13.54 2.89 18.40
CA VAL A 693 -13.36 1.55 17.85
C VAL A 693 -12.48 0.72 18.76
N TYR A 694 -12.82 -0.56 18.87
CA TYR A 694 -12.17 -1.50 19.77
C TYR A 694 -11.39 -2.51 18.94
N VAL A 695 -10.08 -2.58 19.16
CA VAL A 695 -9.18 -3.33 18.30
C VAL A 695 -8.70 -4.59 18.97
N GLN A 696 -8.84 -5.71 18.26
CA GLN A 696 -8.16 -6.95 18.57
C GLN A 696 -7.00 -7.16 17.58
N ALA A 697 -5.77 -7.24 18.09
CA ALA A 697 -4.60 -7.60 17.31
C ALA A 697 -4.31 -9.10 17.48
N LYS A 698 -4.41 -9.87 16.40
CA LYS A 698 -4.31 -11.33 16.44
C LYS A 698 -3.24 -11.88 15.48
N PRO A 699 -2.40 -12.84 15.92
CA PRO A 699 -1.45 -13.50 15.03
C PRO A 699 -2.19 -14.40 14.05
N MET A 700 -1.86 -14.30 12.76
CA MET A 700 -2.51 -15.10 11.73
C MET A 700 -1.48 -15.75 10.81
N LEU A 701 -1.88 -16.86 10.19
CA LEU A 701 -1.10 -17.60 9.20
C LEU A 701 0.32 -17.94 9.72
N GLY A 702 0.39 -18.55 10.90
CA GLY A 702 1.66 -18.94 11.52
C GLY A 702 2.49 -17.76 12.04
N GLY A 703 1.86 -16.61 12.31
CA GLY A 703 2.54 -15.41 12.83
C GLY A 703 3.27 -14.59 11.76
N THR A 704 3.09 -14.94 10.47
CA THR A 704 3.64 -14.14 9.36
C THR A 704 2.73 -13.00 8.94
N MET A 705 1.50 -12.95 9.44
CA MET A 705 0.55 -11.86 9.25
C MET A 705 -0.07 -11.45 10.58
N THR A 706 -0.45 -10.18 10.69
CA THR A 706 -1.23 -9.65 11.81
C THR A 706 -2.60 -9.23 11.30
N ASP A 707 -3.65 -9.75 11.92
CA ASP A 707 -5.01 -9.24 11.71
C ASP A 707 -5.34 -8.22 12.80
N LEU A 708 -5.78 -7.02 12.41
CA LEU A 708 -6.33 -6.00 13.29
C LEU A 708 -7.84 -5.93 13.06
N ALA A 709 -8.61 -6.61 13.90
CA ALA A 709 -10.07 -6.56 13.85
C ALA A 709 -10.55 -5.29 14.58
N VAL A 710 -11.15 -4.36 13.82
CA VAL A 710 -11.62 -3.05 14.28
C VAL A 710 -13.14 -3.12 14.47
N TRP A 711 -13.55 -3.26 15.72
CA TRP A 711 -14.95 -3.39 16.11
C TRP A 711 -15.60 -2.03 16.38
N ILE A 712 -16.85 -1.88 15.92
CA ILE A 712 -17.67 -0.69 16.04
C ILE A 712 -18.95 -1.07 16.77
N PHE A 713 -19.26 -0.34 17.83
CA PHE A 713 -20.45 -0.57 18.64
C PHE A 713 -21.58 0.40 18.27
N TYR A 714 -22.76 -0.16 18.06
CA TYR A 714 -24.00 0.56 17.84
C TYR A 714 -24.98 0.23 18.98
N PRO A 715 -25.47 1.22 19.75
CA PRO A 715 -26.44 0.95 20.82
C PRO A 715 -27.74 0.29 20.34
N PHE A 716 -28.10 0.47 19.06
CA PHE A 716 -29.34 -0.04 18.49
C PHE A 716 -29.23 -0.25 16.98
N ASN A 717 -29.68 -1.40 16.50
CA ASN A 717 -29.87 -1.71 15.09
C ASN A 717 -31.32 -1.46 14.69
N GLY A 718 -31.53 -0.84 13.53
CA GLY A 718 -32.84 -0.39 13.09
C GLY A 718 -33.69 -1.46 12.37
N PRO A 719 -34.91 -1.09 11.93
CA PRO A 719 -35.81 -2.03 11.28
C PRO A 719 -35.35 -2.40 9.86
N ALA A 720 -35.41 -3.69 9.54
CA ALA A 720 -35.04 -4.22 8.24
C ALA A 720 -36.04 -3.80 7.14
N ARG A 721 -35.52 -3.75 5.90
CA ARG A 721 -36.29 -3.40 4.71
C ARG A 721 -36.08 -4.47 3.65
N ALA A 722 -37.15 -4.93 3.00
CA ALA A 722 -37.07 -5.90 1.92
C ALA A 722 -37.32 -5.25 0.56
N LYS A 723 -36.70 -5.80 -0.47
CA LYS A 723 -37.02 -5.54 -1.88
C LYS A 723 -37.73 -6.75 -2.46
N VAL A 724 -38.83 -6.52 -3.18
CA VAL A 724 -39.53 -7.56 -3.95
C VAL A 724 -39.84 -6.97 -5.33
N GLY A 725 -38.99 -7.28 -6.32
CA GLY A 725 -39.08 -6.67 -7.64
C GLY A 725 -38.74 -5.17 -7.58
N LEU A 726 -39.68 -4.31 -8.00
CA LEU A 726 -39.51 -2.85 -7.94
C LEU A 726 -39.96 -2.22 -6.61
N LEU A 727 -40.61 -2.98 -5.74
CA LEU A 727 -41.14 -2.48 -4.47
C LEU A 727 -40.11 -2.59 -3.34
N THR A 728 -40.02 -1.54 -2.53
CA THR A 728 -39.29 -1.56 -1.25
C THR A 728 -40.30 -1.53 -0.11
N ILE A 729 -40.14 -2.45 0.82
CA ILE A 729 -41.14 -2.81 1.82
C ILE A 729 -40.48 -2.73 3.21
N PRO A 730 -40.90 -1.81 4.09
CA PRO A 730 -40.48 -1.80 5.49
C PRO A 730 -41.00 -3.04 6.22
N LEU A 731 -40.18 -3.70 7.03
CA LEU A 731 -40.57 -4.94 7.74
C LEU A 731 -41.11 -4.69 9.16
N GLY A 732 -41.60 -3.48 9.44
CA GLY A 732 -42.06 -3.13 10.78
C GLY A 732 -40.90 -3.15 11.76
N LYS A 733 -41.02 -3.89 12.86
CA LYS A 733 -39.95 -4.03 13.87
C LYS A 733 -38.94 -5.13 13.59
N ILE A 734 -39.14 -5.93 12.54
CA ILE A 734 -38.28 -7.09 12.28
C ILE A 734 -36.86 -6.59 11.98
N GLY A 735 -35.88 -7.13 12.70
CA GLY A 735 -34.46 -6.77 12.61
C GLY A 735 -34.00 -5.80 13.70
N GLU A 736 -34.91 -5.09 14.36
CA GLU A 736 -34.57 -4.15 15.44
C GLU A 736 -34.01 -4.87 16.67
N HIS A 737 -32.80 -4.55 17.09
CA HIS A 737 -32.23 -5.10 18.33
C HIS A 737 -31.31 -4.11 19.04
N VAL A 738 -31.17 -4.30 20.35
CA VAL A 738 -30.29 -3.49 21.21
C VAL A 738 -28.88 -4.09 21.16
N GLY A 739 -27.88 -3.23 21.08
CA GLY A 739 -26.47 -3.61 21.12
C GLY A 739 -26.03 -4.41 19.91
N ASP A 740 -25.48 -3.73 18.92
CA ASP A 740 -25.01 -4.31 17.67
C ASP A 740 -23.51 -4.06 17.47
N TRP A 741 -22.84 -5.05 16.89
CA TRP A 741 -21.38 -5.10 16.77
C TRP A 741 -21.00 -5.45 15.34
N GLU A 742 -20.35 -4.50 14.67
CA GLU A 742 -19.86 -4.64 13.30
C GLU A 742 -18.35 -4.46 13.27
N HIS A 743 -17.67 -5.04 12.28
CA HIS A 743 -16.22 -4.93 12.21
C HIS A 743 -15.65 -4.96 10.79
N VAL A 744 -14.48 -4.36 10.67
CA VAL A 744 -13.55 -4.65 9.57
C VAL A 744 -12.33 -5.35 10.14
N THR A 745 -11.68 -6.19 9.34
CA THR A 745 -10.39 -6.77 9.73
C THR A 745 -9.32 -6.37 8.73
N LEU A 746 -8.26 -5.71 9.21
CA LEU A 746 -7.09 -5.37 8.41
C LEU A 746 -6.10 -6.53 8.48
N ARG A 747 -5.66 -7.08 7.35
CA ARG A 747 -4.57 -8.07 7.31
C ARG A 747 -3.28 -7.41 6.87
N VAL A 748 -2.31 -7.37 7.77
CA VAL A 748 -1.00 -6.71 7.59
C VAL A 748 0.12 -7.75 7.48
N SER A 749 1.07 -7.50 6.58
CA SER A 749 2.28 -8.31 6.46
C SER A 749 3.23 -8.08 7.63
N ASN A 750 3.65 -9.15 8.32
CA ASN A 750 4.68 -9.03 9.35
C ASN A 750 6.09 -8.94 8.75
N PHE A 751 6.25 -9.06 7.43
CA PHE A 751 7.53 -8.87 6.74
C PHE A 751 7.80 -7.40 6.43
N SER A 752 6.78 -6.62 6.06
CA SER A 752 6.96 -5.23 5.61
C SER A 752 6.17 -4.21 6.42
N GLY A 753 5.12 -4.64 7.13
CA GLY A 753 4.13 -3.76 7.76
C GLY A 753 3.04 -3.25 6.82
N GLU A 754 3.01 -3.72 5.57
CA GLU A 754 2.03 -3.26 4.58
C GLU A 754 0.65 -3.92 4.74
N LEU A 755 -0.41 -3.16 4.45
CA LEU A 755 -1.77 -3.67 4.35
C LEU A 755 -1.92 -4.54 3.08
N LEU A 756 -2.29 -5.81 3.26
CA LEU A 756 -2.50 -6.75 2.16
C LEU A 756 -3.96 -6.77 1.70
N ARG A 757 -4.90 -6.82 2.65
CA ARG A 757 -6.33 -6.90 2.37
C ARG A 757 -7.15 -6.46 3.58
N MET A 758 -8.39 -6.06 3.33
CA MET A 758 -9.37 -5.72 4.37
C MET A 758 -10.63 -6.58 4.23
N TYR A 759 -11.06 -7.16 5.34
CA TYR A 759 -12.33 -7.88 5.45
C TYR A 759 -13.44 -6.93 5.84
N PHE A 760 -14.62 -7.12 5.26
CA PHE A 760 -15.83 -6.36 5.54
C PHE A 760 -16.92 -7.29 6.09
N SER A 761 -17.46 -6.98 7.27
CA SER A 761 -18.57 -7.71 7.90
C SER A 761 -19.90 -7.49 7.16
N GLN A 762 -20.07 -8.17 6.02
CA GLN A 762 -21.32 -8.14 5.28
C GLN A 762 -22.33 -9.14 5.86
N HIS A 763 -23.62 -8.80 5.79
CA HIS A 763 -24.68 -9.72 6.18
C HIS A 763 -24.68 -11.01 5.34
N SER A 764 -24.81 -12.18 6.00
CA SER A 764 -24.67 -13.56 5.49
C SER A 764 -23.25 -14.10 5.48
N ALA A 765 -22.34 -13.42 4.81
CA ALA A 765 -20.92 -13.74 4.80
C ALA A 765 -20.12 -12.54 4.30
N GLY A 766 -19.01 -12.25 4.97
CA GLY A 766 -18.17 -11.12 4.60
C GLY A 766 -17.28 -11.41 3.40
N ALA A 767 -16.52 -10.39 3.02
CA ALA A 767 -15.64 -10.45 1.87
C ALA A 767 -14.29 -9.81 2.20
N TRP A 768 -13.21 -10.50 1.81
CA TRP A 768 -11.89 -9.90 1.72
C TRP A 768 -11.76 -9.11 0.42
N VAL A 769 -11.18 -7.91 0.51
CA VAL A 769 -10.83 -7.09 -0.64
C VAL A 769 -9.36 -6.73 -0.53
N GLU A 770 -8.61 -6.94 -1.60
CA GLU A 770 -7.18 -6.59 -1.66
C GLU A 770 -6.98 -5.08 -1.51
N ALA A 771 -5.87 -4.68 -0.89
CA ALA A 771 -5.56 -3.27 -0.69
C ALA A 771 -5.50 -2.50 -2.02
N SER A 772 -5.02 -3.12 -3.10
CA SER A 772 -4.99 -2.53 -4.45
C SER A 772 -6.38 -2.18 -5.03
N GLN A 773 -7.45 -2.75 -4.48
CA GLN A 773 -8.83 -2.56 -4.93
C GLN A 773 -9.70 -1.78 -3.94
N LEU A 774 -9.14 -1.40 -2.80
CA LEU A 774 -9.84 -0.59 -1.81
C LEU A 774 -10.07 0.82 -2.35
N GLU A 775 -11.18 1.40 -1.92
CA GLU A 775 -11.38 2.83 -2.10
C GLU A 775 -10.64 3.56 -0.99
N TYR A 776 -9.90 4.60 -1.35
CA TYR A 776 -9.21 5.46 -0.41
C TYR A 776 -9.74 6.89 -0.49
N LEU A 777 -9.75 7.58 0.66
CA LEU A 777 -10.13 8.99 0.69
C LEU A 777 -9.03 9.85 0.05
N ALA A 778 -9.39 10.53 -1.04
CA ALA A 778 -8.55 11.59 -1.60
C ALA A 778 -8.22 12.58 -0.48
N GLY A 779 -6.93 12.81 -0.24
CA GLY A 779 -6.50 13.79 0.75
C GLY A 779 -7.07 15.15 0.38
N ASP A 780 -7.67 15.84 1.35
CA ASP A 780 -8.15 17.22 1.21
C ASP A 780 -6.94 18.15 1.04
N GLY A 781 -6.30 18.16 -0.14
CA GLY A 781 -5.24 19.11 -0.51
C GLY A 781 -4.00 19.16 0.40
N GLY A 782 -3.77 18.18 1.26
CA GLY A 782 -2.62 18.11 2.15
C GLY A 782 -2.27 16.66 2.49
N GLY A 783 -1.07 16.25 2.09
CA GLY A 783 -0.35 14.98 2.28
C GLY A 783 -0.60 14.13 3.53
N GLY A 784 -1.84 13.72 3.80
CA GLY A 784 -2.17 12.63 4.72
C GLY A 784 -2.21 11.30 3.98
N ASN A 785 -1.67 10.24 4.60
CA ASN A 785 -1.86 8.86 4.14
C ASN A 785 -3.32 8.64 3.75
N SER A 786 -3.57 8.32 2.48
CA SER A 786 -4.91 8.01 2.01
C SER A 786 -5.34 6.73 2.74
N ARG A 787 -6.31 6.85 3.66
CA ARG A 787 -6.85 5.73 4.44
C ARG A 787 -8.01 5.08 3.69
N PRO A 788 -8.19 3.75 3.83
CA PRO A 788 -9.26 3.06 3.14
C PRO A 788 -10.63 3.50 3.66
N VAL A 789 -11.66 3.21 2.87
CA VAL A 789 -13.05 3.57 3.15
C VAL A 789 -13.89 2.31 3.33
N ALA A 790 -14.81 2.36 4.28
CA ALA A 790 -15.89 1.40 4.43
C ALA A 790 -17.24 2.11 4.48
N TYR A 791 -18.29 1.40 4.08
CA TYR A 791 -19.65 1.93 4.00
C TYR A 791 -20.60 1.09 4.86
N ALA A 792 -21.13 1.69 5.92
CA ALA A 792 -22.16 1.09 6.75
C ALA A 792 -23.52 1.15 6.05
N SER A 793 -24.24 0.03 6.07
CA SER A 793 -25.61 -0.02 5.55
C SER A 793 -26.61 0.63 6.50
N LEU A 794 -27.66 1.23 5.92
CA LEU A 794 -28.75 1.87 6.64
C LEU A 794 -29.46 0.87 7.57
N HIS A 795 -29.62 1.25 8.84
CA HIS A 795 -30.20 0.51 9.96
C HIS A 795 -29.43 -0.73 10.39
N GLY A 796 -29.02 -1.55 9.43
CA GLY A 796 -28.38 -2.84 9.67
C GLY A 796 -26.88 -2.79 9.92
N HIS A 797 -26.24 -1.64 9.63
CA HIS A 797 -24.83 -1.31 9.91
C HIS A 797 -23.74 -2.19 9.30
N ALA A 798 -24.08 -3.36 8.73
CA ALA A 798 -23.17 -4.19 7.95
C ALA A 798 -22.28 -3.37 7.00
N LEU A 799 -21.00 -3.73 6.94
CA LEU A 799 -19.96 -2.93 6.32
C LEU A 799 -19.65 -3.45 4.91
N TYR A 800 -19.51 -2.54 3.96
CA TYR A 800 -19.26 -2.84 2.56
C TYR A 800 -18.08 -2.04 1.98
N PRO A 801 -17.35 -2.58 1.00
CA PRO A 801 -16.23 -1.89 0.35
C PRO A 801 -16.66 -0.76 -0.59
N LYS A 802 -17.93 -0.75 -1.02
CA LYS A 802 -18.47 0.26 -1.96
C LYS A 802 -19.85 0.70 -1.53
N ALA A 803 -20.17 1.97 -1.80
CA ALA A 803 -21.53 2.47 -1.68
C ALA A 803 -22.46 1.78 -2.70
N GLY A 804 -23.69 1.50 -2.29
CA GLY A 804 -24.72 0.96 -3.17
C GLY A 804 -25.77 0.14 -2.43
N LEU A 805 -26.58 -0.59 -3.21
CA LEU A 805 -27.56 -1.54 -2.68
C LEU A 805 -27.01 -2.97 -2.82
N VAL A 806 -26.83 -3.65 -1.69
CA VAL A 806 -26.60 -5.09 -1.65
C VAL A 806 -27.87 -5.79 -1.17
N LEU A 807 -28.31 -6.81 -1.92
CA LEU A 807 -29.50 -7.60 -1.57
C LEU A 807 -29.09 -8.92 -0.92
N GLN A 808 -29.50 -9.12 0.32
CA GLN A 808 -29.40 -10.39 1.01
C GLN A 808 -30.61 -11.27 0.64
N GLY A 809 -30.41 -12.20 -0.28
CA GLY A 809 -31.47 -13.04 -0.84
C GLY A 809 -31.17 -13.45 -2.28
N ASP A 810 -32.22 -13.60 -3.10
CA ASP A 810 -32.07 -13.89 -4.53
C ASP A 810 -32.00 -12.57 -5.32
N ALA A 811 -30.78 -12.07 -5.48
CA ALA A 811 -30.51 -10.86 -6.25
C ALA A 811 -30.95 -10.98 -7.72
N ARG A 812 -30.93 -12.18 -8.33
CA ARG A 812 -31.34 -12.41 -9.73
C ARG A 812 -32.84 -12.21 -9.89
N LEU A 813 -33.62 -12.58 -8.89
CA LEU A 813 -35.07 -12.35 -8.85
C LEU A 813 -35.45 -10.96 -8.31
N GLY A 814 -34.47 -10.15 -7.88
CA GLY A 814 -34.70 -8.85 -7.25
C GLY A 814 -35.45 -8.96 -5.92
N VAL A 815 -35.26 -10.06 -5.19
CA VAL A 815 -35.92 -10.35 -3.91
C VAL A 815 -34.88 -10.54 -2.81
N GLY A 816 -34.85 -9.66 -1.82
CA GLY A 816 -33.87 -9.75 -0.72
C GLY A 816 -34.05 -8.66 0.34
N ILE A 817 -33.44 -8.84 1.51
CA ILE A 817 -33.26 -7.77 2.49
C ILE A 817 -32.29 -6.75 1.90
N ARG A 818 -32.60 -5.47 2.08
CA ARG A 818 -31.84 -4.35 1.53
C ARG A 818 -30.77 -3.93 2.51
N ASN A 819 -29.54 -3.91 2.03
CA ASN A 819 -28.43 -3.23 2.67
C ASN A 819 -28.07 -2.03 1.78
N ASP A 820 -28.63 -0.87 2.13
CA ASP A 820 -28.43 0.39 1.40
C ASP A 820 -27.27 1.16 2.04
N SER A 821 -26.16 1.35 1.33
CA SER A 821 -25.00 2.12 1.81
C SER A 821 -24.72 3.32 0.92
N ALA A 822 -24.33 4.45 1.51
CA ALA A 822 -24.08 5.70 0.79
C ALA A 822 -23.16 6.63 1.59
N ARG A 823 -22.62 7.68 0.95
CA ARG A 823 -21.77 8.68 1.61
C ARG A 823 -22.62 9.68 2.40
N GLY A 824 -22.72 9.49 3.70
CA GLY A 824 -23.30 10.46 4.65
C GLY A 824 -22.25 10.99 5.63
N SER A 825 -22.61 11.03 6.91
CA SER A 825 -21.65 11.34 7.99
C SER A 825 -20.53 10.31 8.03
N ARG A 826 -19.36 10.70 8.55
CA ARG A 826 -18.14 9.88 8.51
C ARG A 826 -17.57 9.73 9.91
N LEU A 827 -17.27 8.50 10.30
CA LEU A 827 -16.48 8.17 11.47
C LEU A 827 -15.01 7.98 11.05
N ASP A 828 -14.11 8.75 11.64
CA ASP A 828 -12.67 8.53 11.52
C ASP A 828 -12.23 7.52 12.60
N THR A 829 -12.04 6.26 12.20
CA THR A 829 -11.73 5.19 13.16
C THR A 829 -10.29 5.24 13.65
N GLY A 830 -9.33 5.65 12.79
CA GLY A 830 -7.91 5.76 13.14
C GLY A 830 -7.48 7.13 13.71
N GLY A 831 -8.43 8.04 13.94
CA GLY A 831 -8.14 9.36 14.47
C GLY A 831 -7.61 9.34 15.91
N PRO A 832 -6.94 10.42 16.39
CA PRO A 832 -6.45 10.51 17.75
C PRO A 832 -7.55 10.22 18.79
N GLY A 833 -7.27 9.31 19.73
CA GLY A 833 -8.20 8.91 20.79
C GLY A 833 -9.40 8.07 20.36
N ARG A 834 -9.48 7.65 19.08
CA ARG A 834 -10.60 6.85 18.55
C ARG A 834 -10.38 5.34 18.67
N CYS A 835 -9.14 4.89 18.57
CA CYS A 835 -8.77 3.47 18.73
C CYS A 835 -8.49 3.11 20.18
N GLU A 836 -9.02 1.97 20.62
CA GLU A 836 -8.68 1.34 21.89
C GLU A 836 -8.29 -0.12 21.63
N VAL A 837 -7.02 -0.49 21.84
CA VAL A 837 -6.58 -1.89 21.72
C VAL A 837 -7.06 -2.65 22.95
N VAL A 838 -8.08 -3.49 22.77
CA VAL A 838 -8.76 -4.21 23.86
C VAL A 838 -8.24 -5.63 24.03
N SER A 839 -7.57 -6.20 23.01
CA SER A 839 -7.00 -7.55 23.10
C SER A 839 -5.81 -7.69 22.16
N ALA A 840 -4.69 -8.12 22.73
CA ALA A 840 -3.47 -8.51 22.02
C ALA A 840 -2.75 -9.54 22.90
N GLU A 841 -3.22 -10.80 22.84
CA GLU A 841 -2.81 -11.87 23.77
C GLU A 841 -1.29 -12.07 23.80
N TYR A 842 -0.64 -11.97 22.63
CA TYR A 842 0.82 -12.10 22.49
C TYR A 842 1.63 -10.97 23.16
N LEU A 843 0.99 -9.85 23.53
CA LEU A 843 1.57 -8.74 24.28
C LEU A 843 1.09 -8.70 25.75
N GLY A 844 0.16 -9.57 26.13
CA GLY A 844 -0.45 -9.55 27.47
C GLY A 844 -1.31 -8.32 27.76
N VAL A 845 -1.91 -7.71 26.73
CA VAL A 845 -2.86 -6.59 26.92
C VAL A 845 -4.07 -7.07 27.73
N ALA A 846 -4.40 -6.34 28.80
CA ALA A 846 -5.52 -6.65 29.67
C ALA A 846 -6.85 -6.30 29.01
N GLU A 847 -7.74 -7.29 28.89
CA GLU A 847 -9.07 -7.09 28.31
C GLU A 847 -9.99 -6.31 29.27
N PRO A 848 -10.74 -5.30 28.80
CA PRO A 848 -11.79 -4.66 29.60
C PRO A 848 -12.86 -5.65 30.05
N ALA A 849 -13.48 -5.42 31.22
CA ALA A 849 -14.46 -6.35 31.80
C ALA A 849 -15.66 -6.65 30.89
N TRP A 850 -16.09 -5.68 30.08
CA TRP A 850 -17.20 -5.87 29.14
C TRP A 850 -16.85 -6.81 27.97
N VAL A 851 -15.57 -6.97 27.61
CA VAL A 851 -15.13 -7.92 26.58
C VAL A 851 -15.36 -9.36 27.05
N GLY A 852 -15.25 -9.61 28.36
CA GLY A 852 -15.52 -10.90 29.00
C GLY A 852 -17.01 -11.21 29.24
N PHE A 853 -17.92 -10.30 28.85
CA PHE A 853 -19.36 -10.52 28.95
C PHE A 853 -19.86 -11.37 27.77
N GLU A 854 -19.89 -12.68 27.98
CA GLU A 854 -20.24 -13.72 27.00
C GLU A 854 -21.77 -13.98 26.87
N ARG A 855 -22.60 -13.00 27.20
CA ARG A 855 -24.08 -13.08 27.16
C ARG A 855 -24.67 -12.09 26.13
N GLU A 856 -26.00 -11.96 26.10
CA GLU A 856 -26.71 -11.16 25.10
C GLU A 856 -26.56 -9.64 25.38
N TRP A 857 -26.18 -8.87 24.36
CA TRP A 857 -26.08 -7.39 24.37
C TRP A 857 -27.41 -6.69 24.06
N GLY A 858 -28.49 -7.46 24.00
CA GLY A 858 -29.87 -7.01 23.80
C GLY A 858 -30.85 -8.10 24.23
N PRO A 859 -32.12 -7.77 24.49
CA PRO A 859 -33.13 -8.79 24.75
C PRO A 859 -33.38 -9.64 23.50
N ARG A 860 -33.71 -10.91 23.70
CA ARG A 860 -34.21 -11.77 22.64
C ARG A 860 -35.63 -11.35 22.22
N GLU A 861 -35.73 -10.66 21.08
CA GLU A 861 -37.01 -10.25 20.50
C GLU A 861 -37.64 -11.42 19.72
N GLU A 862 -38.73 -12.00 20.24
CA GLU A 862 -39.57 -12.93 19.49
C GLU A 862 -40.59 -12.15 18.65
N TYR A 863 -40.29 -11.95 17.37
CA TYR A 863 -41.28 -11.36 16.46
C TYR A 863 -42.34 -12.39 16.08
N ASP A 864 -43.61 -11.99 16.14
CA ASP A 864 -44.68 -12.67 15.40
C ASP A 864 -44.51 -12.31 13.91
N ILE A 865 -43.56 -12.99 13.25
CA ILE A 865 -43.19 -12.81 11.84
C ILE A 865 -44.45 -12.87 10.97
N GLY A 866 -45.36 -13.80 11.28
CA GLY A 866 -46.66 -13.92 10.62
C GLY A 866 -47.47 -12.63 10.72
N ARG A 867 -47.63 -12.06 11.91
CA ARG A 867 -48.40 -10.82 12.13
C ARG A 867 -47.76 -9.59 11.48
N GLU A 868 -46.45 -9.40 11.61
CA GLU A 868 -45.76 -8.24 11.03
C GLU A 868 -45.72 -8.33 9.49
N ILE A 869 -45.41 -9.50 8.93
CA ILE A 869 -45.50 -9.71 7.47
C ILE A 869 -46.96 -9.57 7.00
N ASN A 870 -47.96 -10.06 7.75
CA ASN A 870 -49.36 -9.91 7.36
C ASN A 870 -49.85 -8.45 7.39
N ARG A 871 -49.27 -7.61 8.25
CA ARG A 871 -49.55 -6.16 8.29
C ARG A 871 -49.03 -5.48 7.01
N VAL A 872 -47.85 -5.90 6.56
CA VAL A 872 -47.11 -5.29 5.46
C VAL A 872 -47.47 -5.89 4.08
N ALA A 873 -47.80 -7.17 4.01
CA ALA A 873 -48.01 -7.95 2.78
C ALA A 873 -49.47 -8.00 2.30
N ARG A 874 -50.39 -7.21 2.87
CA ARG A 874 -51.79 -7.09 2.41
C ARG A 874 -51.91 -6.56 0.97
N ILE A 875 -50.89 -5.82 0.52
CA ILE A 875 -50.83 -5.18 -0.81
C ILE A 875 -50.06 -6.01 -1.85
N LEU A 876 -49.49 -7.16 -1.45
CA LEU A 876 -48.68 -7.99 -2.34
C LEU A 876 -49.47 -9.17 -2.91
N PRO A 877 -49.22 -9.58 -4.17
CA PRO A 877 -49.71 -10.85 -4.69
C PRO A 877 -49.29 -12.03 -3.81
N ARG A 878 -50.13 -13.07 -3.73
CA ARG A 878 -49.91 -14.24 -2.87
C ARG A 878 -48.52 -14.88 -3.05
N SER A 879 -48.06 -15.01 -4.29
CA SER A 879 -46.73 -15.55 -4.62
C SER A 879 -45.57 -14.69 -4.11
N ALA A 880 -45.72 -13.36 -4.11
CA ALA A 880 -44.71 -12.44 -3.58
C ALA A 880 -44.67 -12.47 -2.04
N ARG A 881 -45.83 -12.61 -1.39
CA ARG A 881 -45.95 -12.76 0.07
C ARG A 881 -45.31 -14.05 0.57
N GLU A 882 -45.54 -15.17 -0.11
CA GLU A 882 -44.92 -16.46 0.23
C GLU A 882 -43.38 -16.40 0.10
N ARG A 883 -42.86 -15.75 -0.94
CA ARG A 883 -41.41 -15.52 -1.11
C ARG A 883 -40.81 -14.64 -0.02
N LEU A 884 -41.49 -13.54 0.32
CA LEU A 884 -41.07 -12.64 1.40
C LEU A 884 -41.06 -13.33 2.76
N THR A 885 -42.09 -14.15 3.05
CA THR A 885 -42.19 -14.91 4.30
C THR A 885 -41.03 -15.89 4.44
N LYS A 886 -40.78 -16.71 3.41
CA LYS A 886 -39.63 -17.64 3.38
C LYS A 886 -38.28 -16.94 3.51
N LEU A 887 -38.14 -15.75 2.92
CA LEU A 887 -36.92 -14.95 3.03
C LEU A 887 -36.70 -14.50 4.48
N VAL A 888 -37.71 -13.90 5.11
CA VAL A 888 -37.62 -13.38 6.48
C VAL A 888 -37.38 -14.51 7.48
N GLU A 889 -38.11 -15.62 7.37
CA GLU A 889 -37.91 -16.80 8.23
C GLU A 889 -36.48 -17.38 8.10
N LYS A 890 -35.89 -17.31 6.90
CA LYS A 890 -34.53 -17.80 6.65
C LYS A 890 -33.45 -16.85 7.16
N VAL A 891 -33.70 -15.54 7.13
CA VAL A 891 -32.66 -14.51 7.31
C VAL A 891 -32.69 -13.87 8.70
N LEU A 892 -33.85 -13.76 9.34
CA LEU A 892 -34.04 -12.89 10.53
C LEU A 892 -34.51 -13.64 11.78
N VAL A 893 -34.51 -14.98 11.77
CA VAL A 893 -34.74 -15.80 12.97
C VAL A 893 -33.38 -16.09 13.61
N GLY A 894 -33.01 -15.31 14.63
CA GLY A 894 -31.70 -15.40 15.30
C GLY A 894 -31.78 -15.34 16.83
N GLU A 895 -30.69 -15.76 17.48
CA GLU A 895 -30.41 -15.50 18.90
C GLU A 895 -30.11 -14.02 19.11
N GLY A 896 -30.24 -13.52 20.35
CA GLY A 896 -29.94 -12.11 20.65
C GLY A 896 -28.49 -11.74 20.29
N PRO A 897 -28.21 -10.46 19.99
CA PRO A 897 -26.86 -10.04 19.61
C PRO A 897 -25.89 -10.29 20.77
N THR A 898 -24.66 -10.68 20.45
CA THR A 898 -23.61 -11.01 21.43
C THR A 898 -22.42 -10.09 21.29
N GLY A 899 -21.58 -10.01 22.32
CA GLY A 899 -20.35 -9.22 22.26
C GLY A 899 -19.30 -9.83 21.32
N PRO A 900 -18.27 -9.06 20.92
CA PRO A 900 -17.25 -9.44 19.94
C PRO A 900 -16.59 -10.81 20.19
N LYS A 901 -16.33 -11.13 21.46
CA LYS A 901 -15.65 -12.38 21.88
C LYS A 901 -16.45 -13.65 21.59
N MET A 902 -17.77 -13.53 21.42
CA MET A 902 -18.64 -14.65 21.06
C MET A 902 -18.65 -14.94 19.56
N HIS A 903 -18.12 -14.04 18.73
CA HIS A 903 -17.99 -14.28 17.30
C HIS A 903 -16.85 -15.26 17.04
N GLY A 904 -17.10 -16.28 16.20
CA GLY A 904 -16.11 -17.35 15.94
C GLY A 904 -14.78 -16.84 15.36
N ASN A 905 -14.80 -15.68 14.70
CA ASN A 905 -13.62 -14.99 14.16
C ASN A 905 -12.73 -14.34 15.24
N TRP A 906 -13.16 -14.29 16.50
CA TRP A 906 -12.32 -13.79 17.60
C TRP A 906 -11.06 -14.64 17.79
N ARG A 907 -11.17 -15.97 17.62
CA ARG A 907 -10.01 -16.90 17.64
C ARG A 907 -9.65 -17.46 16.27
N ASN A 908 -10.60 -17.52 15.34
CA ASN A 908 -10.40 -18.11 14.02
C ASN A 908 -10.21 -17.03 12.94
N ASP A 909 -9.97 -17.47 11.70
CA ASP A 909 -9.97 -16.58 10.54
C ASP A 909 -11.39 -16.05 10.25
N GLU A 910 -11.45 -14.94 9.51
CA GLU A 910 -12.73 -14.37 9.06
C GLU A 910 -13.46 -15.32 8.11
N ARG A 911 -14.79 -15.33 8.19
CA ARG A 911 -15.63 -16.27 7.42
C ARG A 911 -15.98 -15.68 6.06
N GLU A 912 -15.46 -16.29 5.00
CA GLU A 912 -15.80 -15.97 3.61
C GLU A 912 -17.15 -16.58 3.16
N ALA A 913 -17.71 -16.02 2.09
CA ALA A 913 -19.02 -16.33 1.51
C ALA A 913 -19.08 -17.60 0.65
#